data_AF-A0A1F9MVQ5-F1
#
_entry.id   AF-A0A1F9MVQ5-F1
#
_cell.length_a   1.000
_cell.length_b   1.000
_cell.length_c   1.000
_cell.angle_alpha   90.00
_cell.angle_beta   90.00
_cell.angle_gamma   90.00
#
_symmetry.space_group_name_H-M   'P 1'
#
loop_
_entity.id
_entity.type
_entity.pdbx_description
1 polymer ?
#
loop_
_entity_poly.entity_id
_entity_poly.type
_entity_poly.pdbx_seq_one_letter_code
_entity_poly.pdbx_strand_id
1 'polypeptide(L)'
;MTDSTKKRWYQALHVAQAAVTQDEGRLFVVVVRALLSFVNDSTQADFADYLEQRGIVDAIAAKRLRNIVSRWEGVESHPCSLAIEEGSNPLEHRINMESVSAAPAPSASEEPNSVQPILSSWTERQRNTENKYQDVRILGKGGMAEIYEARDRHLGRMVALKKIRDGHPDNEVLQRFVQEAQITAQLSHPNIVPIYDVGTLANGEPYFTMKRITGESLADILERLAVNDAETESQYDRTKLSIVFLQVVQAVAFAHARCVIHGDLKPSNILIGAFGDVLVADWGLASLKPDSMPSDGTAPVMLSPPQSIDFRSRISGSPAYMAPECVAGAAPNEQSDIFALGVILYEILTQQQPFGVFQFSDIVSQVQFHNVVPPRERTPQRGISEEVNAICLRALHPNPQERYANVVELRDAMESYITGSRRRSLALVYHSEAETARERWLELRKHSEGLTTEWHDLAARIKPYDDEIKKHPLWKLEEEMLETNVAEERALTEALIGYSQAFGSDPDFAAASDRLADLHLGLFLDAEARQDRRAEIFNLQQVERFHRGRYRDILTGHGRVRIAPQQADVQICRAVRLVERHKKIETGEEVPVAGLHELDLDLAKGSYLFILHAPGRREVRLHVLVGRSTEAILTPYLYLEEEVGAEFVHVPAGPFVRGGDDQALNSHPRSEMILPDFFIARFPVTCAEYVIFLNDLLQKDAHLALQHTPRTKPDGGYLWEKVGGQYVLPRCDADGNPVHPQAPVMGISFHDAETYANWRSRKELLRYRLPSEDEWEKAARGADGRFFPWGNGFDPTFCKMALSRPGRPQPEPVGSFPVDTSVYGMQDASGAIREWCDSFYDDHHETRVLRGGAWYFNPRYCRAAFRHGYLPNIVFTNFGFRLCKSPPTTR
;
A
#
# COMPACT_ATOMS: atom_id res chain seq x y z
N MET A 1 -30.26 -20.35 16.92
CA MET A 1 -29.04 -20.58 16.13
C MET A 1 -27.81 -20.34 17.01
N THR A 2 -26.92 -21.32 17.11
CA THR A 2 -25.63 -21.23 17.81
C THR A 2 -24.65 -20.30 17.08
N ASP A 3 -23.69 -19.70 17.79
CA ASP A 3 -22.73 -18.72 17.23
C ASP A 3 -21.83 -19.30 16.13
N SER A 4 -21.56 -20.61 16.16
CA SER A 4 -20.80 -21.29 15.09
C SER A 4 -21.56 -21.30 13.76
N THR A 5 -22.89 -21.42 13.81
CA THR A 5 -23.76 -21.38 12.64
C THR A 5 -23.79 -19.96 12.08
N LYS A 6 -23.94 -18.93 12.93
CA LYS A 6 -23.89 -17.52 12.51
C LYS A 6 -22.57 -17.14 11.84
N LYS A 7 -21.44 -17.70 12.30
CA LYS A 7 -20.12 -17.42 11.73
C LYS A 7 -19.94 -18.02 10.33
N ARG A 8 -20.45 -19.24 10.11
CA ARG A 8 -20.51 -19.86 8.76
C ARG A 8 -21.47 -19.11 7.84
N TRP A 9 -22.58 -18.61 8.37
CA TRP A 9 -23.52 -17.74 7.64
C TRP A 9 -22.90 -16.43 7.17
N TYR A 10 -22.15 -15.74 8.04
CA TYR A 10 -21.46 -14.49 7.68
C TYR A 10 -20.39 -14.71 6.61
N GLN A 11 -19.63 -15.81 6.67
CA GLN A 11 -18.62 -16.14 5.67
C GLN A 11 -19.23 -16.43 4.30
N ALA A 12 -20.34 -17.19 4.26
CA ALA A 12 -21.03 -17.47 3.01
C ALA A 12 -21.69 -16.23 2.39
N LEU A 13 -22.21 -15.32 3.23
CA LEU A 13 -22.78 -14.05 2.79
C LEU A 13 -21.72 -13.14 2.15
N HIS A 14 -20.50 -13.14 2.68
CA HIS A 14 -19.39 -12.37 2.12
C HIS A 14 -18.95 -12.89 0.75
N VAL A 15 -18.96 -14.21 0.56
CA VAL A 15 -18.67 -14.84 -0.76
C VAL A 15 -19.77 -14.51 -1.77
N ALA A 16 -21.03 -14.48 -1.35
CA ALA A 16 -22.14 -14.09 -2.22
C ALA A 16 -22.11 -12.59 -2.60
N GLN A 17 -21.71 -11.72 -1.67
CA GLN A 17 -21.56 -10.27 -1.91
C GLN A 17 -20.47 -9.97 -2.95
N ALA A 18 -19.36 -10.70 -2.92
CA ALA A 18 -18.28 -10.59 -3.90
C ALA A 18 -18.67 -11.06 -5.31
N ALA A 19 -19.68 -11.93 -5.42
CA ALA A 19 -20.17 -12.43 -6.71
C ALA A 19 -21.23 -11.52 -7.37
N VAL A 20 -21.84 -10.58 -6.61
CA VAL A 20 -22.92 -9.70 -7.10
C VAL A 20 -22.39 -8.44 -7.80
N THR A 21 -21.10 -8.13 -7.67
CA THR A 21 -20.47 -6.97 -8.32
C THR A 21 -20.02 -7.22 -9.76
N GLN A 22 -20.25 -8.41 -10.32
CA GLN A 22 -20.03 -8.71 -11.73
C GLN A 22 -21.31 -9.29 -12.34
N ASP A 23 -21.68 -8.81 -13.53
CA ASP A 23 -22.92 -9.09 -14.24
C ASP A 23 -22.99 -10.54 -14.78
N GLU A 24 -22.97 -11.53 -13.89
CA GLU A 24 -23.13 -12.94 -14.22
C GLU A 24 -24.21 -13.60 -13.36
N GLY A 25 -25.47 -13.42 -13.77
CA GLY A 25 -26.64 -14.05 -13.14
C GLY A 25 -26.61 -15.59 -13.05
N ARG A 26 -25.62 -16.27 -13.64
CA ARG A 26 -25.40 -17.72 -13.50
C ARG A 26 -24.60 -18.08 -12.25
N LEU A 27 -23.60 -17.29 -11.86
CA LEU A 27 -22.75 -17.58 -10.69
C LEU A 27 -23.54 -17.36 -9.39
N PHE A 28 -24.36 -16.31 -9.34
CA PHE A 28 -25.27 -16.04 -8.23
C PHE A 28 -26.23 -17.20 -7.97
N VAL A 29 -26.78 -17.80 -9.02
CA VAL A 29 -27.71 -18.94 -8.92
C VAL A 29 -27.02 -20.20 -8.40
N VAL A 30 -25.73 -20.41 -8.72
CA VAL A 30 -24.94 -21.56 -8.24
C VAL A 30 -24.56 -21.40 -6.76
N VAL A 31 -24.13 -20.21 -6.34
CA VAL A 31 -23.78 -19.91 -4.95
C VAL A 31 -25.01 -19.94 -4.05
N VAL A 32 -26.14 -19.40 -4.52
CA VAL A 32 -27.42 -19.47 -3.81
C VAL A 32 -27.96 -20.90 -3.77
N ARG A 33 -27.80 -21.72 -4.83
CA ARG A 33 -28.10 -23.17 -4.82
C ARG A 33 -27.33 -23.91 -3.73
N ALA A 34 -26.03 -23.65 -3.63
CA ALA A 34 -25.17 -24.26 -2.63
C ALA A 34 -25.54 -23.83 -1.21
N LEU A 35 -26.01 -22.59 -1.01
CA LEU A 35 -26.47 -22.09 0.28
C LEU A 35 -27.84 -22.63 0.69
N LEU A 36 -28.79 -22.72 -0.25
CA LEU A 36 -30.14 -23.22 0.01
C LEU A 36 -30.16 -24.72 0.30
N SER A 37 -29.22 -25.50 -0.25
CA SER A 37 -29.10 -26.94 0.08
C SER A 37 -28.67 -27.22 1.54
N PHE A 38 -28.26 -26.20 2.30
CA PHE A 38 -27.96 -26.32 3.74
C PHE A 38 -29.16 -25.99 4.65
N VAL A 39 -30.34 -25.72 4.08
CA VAL A 39 -31.50 -25.14 4.78
C VAL A 39 -32.75 -25.97 4.49
N ASN A 40 -33.47 -26.41 5.53
CA ASN A 40 -34.77 -27.10 5.36
C ASN A 40 -35.80 -26.18 4.70
N ASP A 41 -36.79 -26.75 3.99
CA ASP A 41 -37.76 -26.03 3.16
C ASP A 41 -38.45 -24.85 3.86
N SER A 42 -38.83 -25.01 5.13
CA SER A 42 -39.51 -23.96 5.91
C SER A 42 -38.67 -22.71 6.16
N THR A 43 -37.35 -22.79 6.03
CA THR A 43 -36.40 -21.68 6.30
C THR A 43 -35.90 -20.97 5.05
N GLN A 44 -36.22 -21.47 3.86
CA GLN A 44 -35.78 -20.87 2.59
C GLN A 44 -36.64 -19.66 2.17
N ALA A 45 -37.95 -19.70 2.45
CA ALA A 45 -38.86 -18.57 2.19
C ALA A 45 -38.57 -17.37 3.12
N ASP A 46 -38.33 -17.64 4.41
CA ASP A 46 -37.98 -16.63 5.41
C ASP A 46 -36.63 -15.94 5.13
N PHE A 47 -35.74 -16.59 4.38
CA PHE A 47 -34.40 -16.07 4.08
C PHE A 47 -34.43 -14.86 3.13
N ALA A 48 -35.27 -14.89 2.09
CA ALA A 48 -35.40 -13.77 1.17
C ALA A 48 -35.96 -12.52 1.89
N ASP A 49 -36.92 -12.73 2.79
CA ASP A 49 -37.55 -11.68 3.58
C ASP A 49 -36.58 -11.12 4.65
N TYR A 50 -35.75 -11.98 5.25
CA TYR A 50 -34.70 -11.57 6.19
C TYR A 50 -33.65 -10.65 5.54
N LEU A 51 -33.21 -10.97 4.31
CA LEU A 51 -32.22 -10.16 3.59
C LEU A 51 -32.80 -8.81 3.14
N GLU A 52 -34.07 -8.79 2.72
CA GLU A 52 -34.79 -7.56 2.36
C GLU A 52 -35.00 -6.65 3.59
N GLN A 53 -35.46 -7.20 4.72
CA GLN A 53 -35.67 -6.44 5.96
C GLN A 53 -34.39 -5.83 6.56
N ARG A 54 -33.24 -6.45 6.30
CA ARG A 54 -31.92 -5.96 6.75
C ARG A 54 -31.25 -5.03 5.73
N GLY A 55 -31.89 -4.76 4.58
CA GLY A 55 -31.36 -3.91 3.52
C GLY A 55 -30.12 -4.48 2.82
N ILE A 56 -29.92 -5.81 2.90
CA ILE A 56 -28.77 -6.50 2.31
C ILE A 56 -28.98 -6.69 0.80
N VAL A 57 -30.25 -6.86 0.39
CA VAL A 57 -30.67 -6.93 -1.02
C VAL A 57 -31.91 -6.07 -1.23
N ASP A 58 -32.08 -5.54 -2.43
CA ASP A 58 -33.29 -4.77 -2.78
C ASP A 58 -34.52 -5.68 -2.97
N ALA A 59 -35.70 -5.05 -3.04
CA ALA A 59 -36.97 -5.75 -3.20
C ALA A 59 -37.07 -6.57 -4.51
N ILE A 60 -36.32 -6.20 -5.56
CA ILE A 60 -36.32 -6.88 -6.86
C ILE A 60 -35.50 -8.17 -6.77
N ALA A 61 -34.33 -8.11 -6.15
CA ALA A 61 -33.47 -9.26 -5.87
C ALA A 61 -34.14 -10.24 -4.89
N ALA A 62 -34.79 -9.74 -3.83
CA ALA A 62 -35.58 -10.56 -2.91
C ALA A 62 -36.73 -11.29 -3.62
N LYS A 63 -37.43 -10.59 -4.53
CA LYS A 63 -38.50 -11.20 -5.34
C LYS A 63 -37.98 -12.28 -6.31
N ARG A 64 -36.78 -12.10 -6.88
CA ARG A 64 -36.13 -13.13 -7.72
C ARG A 64 -35.76 -14.36 -6.89
N LEU A 65 -35.24 -14.17 -5.68
CA LEU A 65 -34.94 -15.27 -4.75
C LEU A 65 -36.20 -16.06 -4.38
N ARG A 66 -37.31 -15.38 -4.04
CA ARG A 66 -38.61 -16.03 -3.77
C ARG A 66 -39.10 -16.88 -4.94
N ASN A 67 -38.95 -16.39 -6.18
CA ASN A 67 -39.33 -17.13 -7.39
C ASN A 67 -38.41 -18.33 -7.71
N ILE A 68 -37.16 -18.31 -7.26
CA ILE A 68 -36.25 -19.46 -7.40
C ILE A 68 -36.63 -20.55 -6.38
N VAL A 69 -36.92 -20.15 -5.14
CA VAL A 69 -37.34 -21.05 -4.05
C VAL A 69 -38.68 -21.71 -4.36
N SER A 70 -39.68 -20.95 -4.83
CA SER A 70 -41.01 -21.51 -5.16
C SER A 70 -41.04 -22.49 -6.33
N ARG A 71 -39.97 -22.55 -7.14
CA ARG A 71 -39.81 -23.51 -8.24
C ARG A 71 -39.16 -24.83 -7.80
N TRP A 72 -38.80 -24.96 -6.52
CA TRP A 72 -37.98 -26.07 -6.02
C TRP A 72 -38.74 -27.08 -5.14
N GLU A 73 -40.02 -26.87 -4.83
CA GLU A 73 -40.89 -27.80 -4.05
C GLU A 73 -41.21 -29.14 -4.75
N GLY A 74 -40.38 -29.62 -5.68
CA GLY A 74 -40.69 -30.81 -6.49
C GLY A 74 -39.52 -31.73 -6.84
N VAL A 75 -38.36 -31.63 -6.20
CA VAL A 75 -37.20 -32.48 -6.51
C VAL A 75 -36.68 -33.16 -5.25
N GLU A 76 -36.92 -34.47 -5.13
CA GLU A 76 -36.44 -35.30 -4.02
C GLU A 76 -34.90 -35.37 -3.96
N SER A 77 -34.38 -35.27 -2.74
CA SER A 77 -32.97 -35.17 -2.36
C SER A 77 -32.21 -36.50 -2.39
N HIS A 78 -30.93 -36.47 -2.78
CA HIS A 78 -29.91 -37.43 -2.33
C HIS A 78 -28.77 -36.66 -1.65
N PRO A 79 -28.43 -36.92 -0.38
CA PRO A 79 -27.36 -36.19 0.32
C PRO A 79 -25.99 -36.81 0.04
N CYS A 80 -25.04 -35.98 -0.39
CA CYS A 80 -23.63 -36.32 -0.50
C CYS A 80 -22.90 -35.83 0.76
N SER A 81 -22.41 -36.74 1.58
CA SER A 81 -21.66 -36.43 2.81
C SER A 81 -20.16 -36.32 2.51
N LEU A 82 -19.59 -35.13 2.70
CA LEU A 82 -18.14 -34.91 2.79
C LEU A 82 -17.77 -34.74 4.27
N ALA A 83 -17.05 -35.71 4.83
CA ALA A 83 -16.37 -35.60 6.12
C ALA A 83 -14.86 -35.49 5.88
N ILE A 84 -14.24 -34.52 6.52
CA ILE A 84 -12.78 -34.36 6.64
C ILE A 84 -12.41 -34.87 8.03
N GLU A 85 -11.47 -35.79 8.15
CA GLU A 85 -10.65 -35.95 9.37
C GLU A 85 -9.24 -36.47 9.03
N GLU A 86 -8.27 -35.93 9.76
CA GLU A 86 -6.82 -36.07 9.62
C GLU A 86 -6.27 -37.32 10.34
N GLY A 87 -5.30 -37.98 9.70
CA GLY A 87 -4.06 -38.49 10.33
C GLY A 87 -4.09 -39.71 11.26
N SER A 88 -3.69 -40.89 10.76
CA SER A 88 -2.70 -41.82 11.38
C SER A 88 -2.48 -43.09 10.52
N ASN A 89 -1.23 -43.56 10.45
CA ASN A 89 -0.72 -44.74 9.71
C ASN A 89 -0.01 -45.65 10.75
N PRO A 90 0.42 -46.93 10.53
CA PRO A 90 0.14 -47.94 9.49
C PRO A 90 -0.21 -49.36 10.06
N LEU A 91 -0.33 -50.34 9.15
CA LEU A 91 -0.19 -51.82 9.29
C LEU A 91 -1.45 -52.68 9.52
N GLU A 92 -1.76 -53.47 8.48
CA GLU A 92 -1.69 -54.95 8.43
C GLU A 92 -2.94 -55.70 7.89
N HIS A 93 -2.66 -56.45 6.82
CA HIS A 93 -3.17 -57.76 6.45
C HIS A 93 -4.63 -58.00 5.99
N ARG A 94 -4.69 -58.42 4.71
CA ARG A 94 -5.25 -59.68 4.15
C ARG A 94 -6.38 -59.49 3.14
N ILE A 95 -5.96 -59.63 1.89
CA ILE A 95 -6.78 -60.03 0.74
C ILE A 95 -7.21 -61.49 0.95
N ASN A 96 -8.50 -61.77 0.79
CA ASN A 96 -8.99 -63.10 0.49
C ASN A 96 -9.70 -63.05 -0.87
N MET A 97 -9.12 -63.74 -1.84
CA MET A 97 -9.68 -64.00 -3.17
C MET A 97 -10.50 -65.29 -3.13
N GLU A 98 -11.73 -65.25 -3.64
CA GLU A 98 -12.45 -66.39 -4.23
C GLU A 98 -13.07 -65.87 -5.53
N SER A 99 -12.44 -66.12 -6.69
CA SER A 99 -12.62 -67.29 -7.57
C SER A 99 -13.82 -67.17 -8.53
N VAL A 100 -13.54 -66.82 -9.79
CA VAL A 100 -14.34 -67.29 -10.93
C VAL A 100 -13.39 -67.81 -12.03
N SER A 101 -13.37 -69.14 -12.11
CA SER A 101 -13.01 -70.07 -13.19
C SER A 101 -12.47 -69.52 -14.51
N ALA A 102 -11.26 -70.01 -14.85
CA ALA A 102 -10.62 -69.93 -16.16
C ALA A 102 -11.27 -70.87 -17.20
N ALA A 103 -11.30 -70.41 -18.46
CA ALA A 103 -11.45 -71.26 -19.65
C ALA A 103 -10.05 -71.63 -20.20
N PRO A 104 -9.86 -72.77 -20.89
CA PRO A 104 -8.55 -73.33 -21.17
C PRO A 104 -7.81 -72.56 -22.27
N ALA A 105 -6.49 -72.43 -22.08
CA ALA A 105 -5.56 -71.86 -23.05
C ALA A 105 -5.45 -72.74 -24.32
N PRO A 106 -5.30 -72.14 -25.52
CA PRO A 106 -4.88 -72.88 -26.70
C PRO A 106 -3.40 -73.28 -26.57
N SER A 107 -3.10 -74.49 -27.02
CA SER A 107 -1.79 -75.11 -27.05
C SER A 107 -0.76 -74.35 -27.90
N ALA A 108 0.44 -74.25 -27.36
CA ALA A 108 1.61 -73.65 -27.99
C ALA A 108 2.07 -74.41 -29.24
N SER A 109 1.98 -73.77 -30.41
CA SER A 109 2.86 -74.05 -31.57
C SER A 109 2.74 -73.00 -32.68
N GLU A 110 2.63 -71.70 -32.37
CA GLU A 110 2.78 -70.64 -33.37
C GLU A 110 3.62 -69.49 -32.78
N GLU A 111 4.65 -69.07 -33.50
CA GLU A 111 5.56 -67.99 -33.11
C GLU A 111 4.78 -66.66 -32.94
N PRO A 112 4.83 -65.99 -31.77
CA PRO A 112 4.01 -64.78 -31.53
C PRO A 112 4.49 -63.50 -32.25
N ASN A 113 5.57 -63.56 -33.04
CA ASN A 113 6.35 -62.37 -33.40
C ASN A 113 6.36 -61.98 -34.88
N SER A 114 5.42 -62.46 -35.70
CA SER A 114 5.23 -61.88 -37.03
C SER A 114 4.24 -60.72 -36.96
N VAL A 115 4.43 -59.64 -37.75
CA VAL A 115 3.41 -58.58 -37.93
C VAL A 115 2.19 -59.12 -38.70
N GLN A 116 2.37 -60.27 -39.34
CA GLN A 116 1.43 -60.99 -40.20
C GLN A 116 0.07 -61.33 -39.52
N PRO A 117 -0.04 -61.72 -38.24
CA PRO A 117 -1.31 -62.00 -37.55
C PRO A 117 -2.10 -60.71 -37.25
N ILE A 118 -1.40 -59.62 -36.91
CA ILE A 118 -2.02 -58.30 -36.69
C ILE A 118 -2.54 -57.75 -38.01
N LEU A 119 -1.70 -57.77 -39.05
CA LEU A 119 -2.11 -57.34 -40.39
C LEU A 119 -3.21 -58.22 -40.98
N SER A 120 -3.18 -59.53 -40.75
CA SER A 120 -4.28 -60.41 -41.18
C SER A 120 -5.57 -60.11 -40.42
N SER A 121 -5.53 -59.78 -39.13
CA SER A 121 -6.72 -59.30 -38.39
C SER A 121 -7.26 -57.95 -38.91
N TRP A 122 -6.36 -57.05 -39.36
CA TRP A 122 -6.74 -55.79 -40.00
C TRP A 122 -7.34 -56.04 -41.40
N THR A 123 -6.80 -57.03 -42.11
CA THR A 123 -7.27 -57.48 -43.42
C THR A 123 -8.60 -58.23 -43.34
N GLU A 124 -8.87 -58.99 -42.28
CA GLU A 124 -10.14 -59.71 -42.10
C GLU A 124 -11.32 -58.74 -41.84
N ARG A 125 -11.02 -57.56 -41.28
CA ARG A 125 -11.96 -56.42 -41.21
C ARG A 125 -12.26 -55.76 -42.57
N GLN A 126 -11.54 -56.07 -43.66
CA GLN A 126 -11.75 -55.49 -45.00
C GLN A 126 -13.15 -55.74 -45.57
N ARG A 127 -13.84 -56.82 -45.15
CA ARG A 127 -15.12 -57.21 -45.79
C ARG A 127 -16.28 -56.23 -45.61
N ASN A 128 -16.09 -55.10 -44.91
CA ASN A 128 -17.16 -54.11 -44.68
C ASN A 128 -16.74 -52.63 -44.83
N THR A 129 -15.59 -52.31 -45.44
CA THR A 129 -15.05 -50.93 -45.50
C THR A 129 -14.70 -50.39 -46.90
N GLU A 130 -15.03 -51.10 -47.98
CA GLU A 130 -14.93 -50.52 -49.34
C GLU A 130 -15.74 -49.22 -49.39
N ASN A 131 -15.07 -48.09 -49.69
CA ASN A 131 -15.61 -46.73 -49.68
C ASN A 131 -15.84 -46.04 -48.31
N LYS A 132 -15.23 -46.46 -47.19
CA LYS A 132 -15.35 -45.72 -45.91
C LYS A 132 -14.75 -44.31 -45.96
N TYR A 133 -13.60 -44.15 -46.63
CA TYR A 133 -12.86 -42.89 -46.74
C TYR A 133 -12.93 -42.34 -48.17
N GLN A 134 -13.36 -41.08 -48.32
CA GLN A 134 -13.50 -40.37 -49.60
C GLN A 134 -12.73 -39.05 -49.60
N ASP A 135 -12.68 -38.37 -50.76
CA ASP A 135 -12.05 -37.05 -50.93
C ASP A 135 -10.57 -37.01 -50.48
N VAL A 136 -9.83 -38.06 -50.85
CA VAL A 136 -8.46 -38.31 -50.41
C VAL A 136 -7.49 -37.33 -51.10
N ARG A 137 -6.99 -36.33 -50.37
CA ARG A 137 -5.96 -35.39 -50.86
C ARG A 137 -4.70 -35.46 -49.99
N ILE A 138 -3.52 -35.30 -50.60
CA ILE A 138 -2.26 -35.36 -49.85
C ILE A 138 -2.13 -34.11 -48.97
N LEU A 139 -1.88 -34.30 -47.67
CA LEU A 139 -1.54 -33.24 -46.72
C LEU A 139 -0.03 -33.08 -46.57
N GLY A 140 0.72 -34.18 -46.66
CA GLY A 140 2.19 -34.16 -46.56
C GLY A 140 2.82 -35.49 -46.92
N LYS A 141 4.07 -35.45 -47.39
CA LYS A 141 4.89 -36.63 -47.69
C LYS A 141 6.09 -36.64 -46.75
N GLY A 142 6.15 -37.61 -45.83
CA GLY A 142 7.31 -37.84 -44.98
C GLY A 142 8.30 -38.84 -45.59
N GLY A 143 9.37 -39.14 -44.86
CA GLY A 143 10.40 -40.10 -45.30
C GLY A 143 9.88 -41.54 -45.42
N MET A 144 9.01 -41.98 -44.51
CA MET A 144 8.51 -43.36 -44.43
C MET A 144 7.00 -43.52 -44.68
N ALA A 145 6.23 -42.42 -44.67
CA ALA A 145 4.77 -42.44 -44.76
C ALA A 145 4.21 -41.22 -45.49
N GLU A 146 3.05 -41.38 -46.11
CA GLU A 146 2.27 -40.30 -46.72
C GLU A 146 1.01 -40.04 -45.88
N ILE A 147 0.73 -38.77 -45.61
CA ILE A 147 -0.45 -38.33 -44.86
C ILE A 147 -1.45 -37.73 -45.84
N TYR A 148 -2.66 -38.24 -45.80
CA TYR A 148 -3.78 -37.79 -46.61
C TYR A 148 -4.87 -37.19 -45.73
N GLU A 149 -5.53 -36.16 -46.21
CA GLU A 149 -6.84 -35.78 -45.71
C GLU A 149 -7.87 -36.70 -46.34
N ALA A 150 -8.76 -37.26 -45.54
CA ALA A 150 -9.87 -38.05 -46.04
C ALA A 150 -11.16 -37.72 -45.26
N ARG A 151 -12.30 -37.88 -45.90
CA ARG A 151 -13.62 -37.79 -45.27
C ARG A 151 -14.07 -39.18 -44.83
N ASP A 152 -14.16 -39.39 -43.52
CA ASP A 152 -14.85 -40.56 -42.96
C ASP A 152 -16.36 -40.38 -43.21
N ARG A 153 -16.91 -41.19 -44.12
CA ARG A 153 -18.31 -41.09 -44.52
C ARG A 153 -19.28 -41.60 -43.46
N HIS A 154 -18.83 -42.54 -42.63
CA HIS A 154 -19.69 -43.15 -41.62
C HIS A 154 -19.90 -42.18 -40.46
N LEU A 155 -18.84 -41.47 -40.08
CA LEU A 155 -18.89 -40.48 -38.99
C LEU A 155 -19.09 -39.04 -39.50
N GLY A 156 -19.03 -38.81 -40.81
CA GLY A 156 -19.25 -37.51 -41.44
C GLY A 156 -18.17 -36.46 -41.15
N ARG A 157 -16.94 -36.88 -40.81
CA ARG A 157 -15.85 -35.97 -40.38
C ARG A 157 -14.62 -36.06 -41.28
N MET A 158 -13.82 -35.00 -41.28
CA MET A 158 -12.49 -35.03 -41.90
C MET A 158 -11.47 -35.65 -40.94
N VAL A 159 -10.64 -36.56 -41.45
CA VAL A 159 -9.57 -37.25 -40.73
C VAL A 159 -8.25 -37.11 -41.47
N ALA A 160 -7.14 -37.23 -40.73
CA ALA A 160 -5.83 -37.43 -41.33
C ALA A 160 -5.56 -38.95 -41.39
N LEU A 161 -5.30 -39.48 -42.58
CA LEU A 161 -5.01 -40.89 -42.86
C LEU A 161 -3.52 -41.02 -43.17
N LYS A 162 -2.77 -41.72 -42.32
CA LYS A 162 -1.36 -42.06 -42.56
C LYS A 162 -1.31 -43.43 -43.23
N LYS A 163 -0.55 -43.55 -44.32
CA LYS A 163 -0.21 -44.83 -44.96
C LYS A 163 1.28 -44.89 -45.28
N ILE A 164 1.82 -46.09 -45.45
CA ILE A 164 3.22 -46.26 -45.88
C ILE A 164 3.33 -45.83 -47.36
N ARG A 165 4.48 -45.27 -47.75
CA ARG A 165 4.75 -44.83 -49.12
C ARG A 165 4.81 -46.02 -50.08
N ASP A 166 4.31 -45.85 -51.31
CA ASP A 166 4.23 -46.91 -52.33
C ASP A 166 5.59 -47.63 -52.55
N GLY A 167 5.60 -48.95 -52.29
CA GLY A 167 6.76 -49.84 -52.36
C GLY A 167 6.57 -51.04 -51.41
N HIS A 168 7.22 -52.19 -51.65
CA HIS A 168 7.20 -53.30 -50.68
C HIS A 168 8.01 -52.87 -49.44
N PRO A 169 7.37 -52.53 -48.30
CA PRO A 169 8.11 -52.04 -47.16
C PRO A 169 8.86 -53.19 -46.48
N ASP A 170 10.10 -52.95 -46.07
CA ASP A 170 10.84 -53.89 -45.23
C ASP A 170 10.06 -54.13 -43.92
N ASN A 171 10.18 -55.34 -43.35
CA ASN A 171 9.46 -55.74 -42.13
C ASN A 171 9.65 -54.75 -40.97
N GLU A 172 10.81 -54.09 -40.88
CA GLU A 172 11.10 -53.10 -39.83
C GLU A 172 10.26 -51.83 -39.95
N VAL A 173 10.02 -51.32 -41.17
CA VAL A 173 9.19 -50.13 -41.42
C VAL A 173 7.72 -50.43 -41.08
N LEU A 174 7.27 -51.63 -41.44
CA LEU A 174 5.92 -52.12 -41.16
C LEU A 174 5.69 -52.30 -39.64
N GLN A 175 6.68 -52.83 -38.92
CA GLN A 175 6.65 -52.93 -37.46
C GLN A 175 6.52 -51.57 -36.79
N ARG A 176 7.34 -50.58 -37.19
CA ARG A 176 7.29 -49.22 -36.64
C ARG A 176 5.94 -48.55 -36.89
N PHE A 177 5.36 -48.74 -38.08
CA PHE A 177 4.06 -48.17 -38.44
C PHE A 177 2.91 -48.71 -37.55
N VAL A 178 2.87 -50.03 -37.32
CA VAL A 178 1.87 -50.66 -36.45
C VAL A 178 2.08 -50.25 -34.99
N GLN A 179 3.34 -50.21 -34.55
CA GLN A 179 3.71 -49.83 -33.20
C GLN A 179 3.31 -48.38 -32.88
N GLU A 180 3.56 -47.43 -33.80
CA GLU A 180 3.14 -46.04 -33.67
C GLU A 180 1.62 -45.92 -33.41
N ALA A 181 0.82 -46.62 -34.23
CA ALA A 181 -0.63 -46.60 -34.10
C ALA A 181 -1.09 -47.17 -32.74
N GLN A 182 -0.49 -48.28 -32.30
CA GLN A 182 -0.85 -48.94 -31.04
C GLN A 182 -0.44 -48.14 -29.81
N ILE A 183 0.76 -47.54 -29.80
CA ILE A 183 1.23 -46.70 -28.69
C ILE A 183 0.35 -45.44 -28.62
N THR A 184 0.18 -44.73 -29.73
CA THR A 184 -0.59 -43.48 -29.76
C THR A 184 -2.05 -43.71 -29.37
N ALA A 185 -2.67 -44.81 -29.80
CA ALA A 185 -4.05 -45.15 -29.44
C ALA A 185 -4.26 -45.40 -27.93
N GLN A 186 -3.21 -45.78 -27.20
CA GLN A 186 -3.26 -46.01 -25.75
C GLN A 186 -2.95 -44.75 -24.93
N LEU A 187 -2.57 -43.65 -25.59
CA LEU A 187 -2.27 -42.36 -24.96
C LEU A 187 -3.43 -41.38 -25.14
N SER A 188 -4.48 -41.53 -24.32
CA SER A 188 -5.63 -40.61 -24.32
C SER A 188 -5.35 -39.38 -23.45
N HIS A 189 -4.93 -38.28 -24.08
CA HIS A 189 -4.64 -37.00 -23.42
C HIS A 189 -5.06 -35.83 -24.32
N PRO A 190 -5.57 -34.70 -23.79
CA PRO A 190 -5.96 -33.54 -24.59
C PRO A 190 -4.85 -32.98 -25.48
N ASN A 191 -3.59 -33.16 -25.07
CA ASN A 191 -2.41 -32.70 -25.81
C ASN A 191 -1.66 -33.79 -26.59
N ILE A 192 -2.28 -34.96 -26.82
CA ILE A 192 -1.75 -36.02 -27.67
C ILE A 192 -2.74 -36.26 -28.82
N VAL A 193 -2.24 -36.42 -30.04
CA VAL A 193 -3.11 -36.66 -31.20
C VAL A 193 -3.86 -37.99 -31.06
N PRO A 194 -5.21 -38.01 -31.05
CA PRO A 194 -5.95 -39.24 -30.90
C PRO A 194 -6.01 -40.03 -32.22
N ILE A 195 -5.82 -41.35 -32.11
CA ILE A 195 -6.06 -42.31 -33.18
C ILE A 195 -7.54 -42.68 -33.20
N TYR A 196 -8.12 -42.69 -34.39
CA TYR A 196 -9.54 -42.94 -34.61
C TYR A 196 -9.83 -44.31 -35.18
N ASP A 197 -8.98 -44.83 -36.05
CA ASP A 197 -9.20 -46.11 -36.73
C ASP A 197 -7.88 -46.70 -37.26
N VAL A 198 -7.83 -48.01 -37.45
CA VAL A 198 -6.73 -48.76 -38.09
C VAL A 198 -7.29 -49.81 -39.05
N GLY A 199 -6.63 -50.06 -40.18
CA GLY A 199 -7.08 -51.06 -41.14
C GLY A 199 -6.14 -51.26 -42.32
N THR A 200 -6.59 -51.97 -43.34
CA THR A 200 -5.89 -52.10 -44.63
C THR A 200 -6.75 -51.57 -45.77
N LEU A 201 -6.13 -50.83 -46.69
CA LEU A 201 -6.75 -50.33 -47.92
C LEU A 201 -7.03 -51.50 -48.88
N ALA A 202 -7.83 -51.26 -49.93
CA ALA A 202 -8.21 -52.29 -50.91
C ALA A 202 -7.00 -52.88 -51.68
N ASN A 203 -5.90 -52.13 -51.76
CA ASN A 203 -4.62 -52.56 -52.32
C ASN A 203 -3.73 -53.35 -51.33
N GLY A 204 -4.22 -53.60 -50.11
CA GLY A 204 -3.50 -54.33 -49.05
C GLY A 204 -2.59 -53.47 -48.17
N GLU A 205 -2.49 -52.16 -48.41
CA GLU A 205 -1.62 -51.27 -47.62
C GLU A 205 -2.23 -50.96 -46.24
N PRO A 206 -1.47 -51.06 -45.14
CA PRO A 206 -1.95 -50.68 -43.82
C PRO A 206 -2.11 -49.16 -43.72
N TYR A 207 -3.16 -48.72 -43.03
CA TYR A 207 -3.40 -47.33 -42.71
C TYR A 207 -3.90 -47.19 -41.27
N PHE A 208 -3.72 -45.99 -40.72
CA PHE A 208 -4.47 -45.55 -39.56
C PHE A 208 -4.95 -44.11 -39.75
N THR A 209 -6.04 -43.78 -39.07
CA THR A 209 -6.61 -42.43 -39.10
C THR A 209 -6.52 -41.76 -37.75
N MET A 210 -6.34 -40.43 -37.77
CA MET A 210 -6.18 -39.61 -36.58
C MET A 210 -6.93 -38.28 -36.73
N LYS A 211 -6.99 -37.48 -35.66
CA LYS A 211 -7.55 -36.13 -35.71
C LYS A 211 -6.91 -35.33 -36.84
N ARG A 212 -7.72 -34.81 -37.76
CA ARG A 212 -7.26 -33.80 -38.72
C ARG A 212 -7.03 -32.50 -37.97
N ILE A 213 -5.81 -31.99 -38.02
CA ILE A 213 -5.43 -30.76 -37.36
C ILE A 213 -5.42 -29.65 -38.42
N THR A 214 -6.30 -28.67 -38.25
CA THR A 214 -6.30 -27.44 -39.04
C THR A 214 -5.46 -26.42 -38.30
N GLY A 215 -4.24 -26.20 -38.72
CA GLY A 215 -3.26 -25.38 -38.03
C GLY A 215 -1.86 -25.56 -38.61
N GLU A 216 -0.86 -25.06 -37.90
CA GLU A 216 0.55 -25.08 -38.31
C GLU A 216 1.38 -25.83 -37.26
N SER A 217 2.59 -26.25 -37.61
CA SER A 217 3.52 -26.82 -36.64
C SER A 217 4.21 -25.71 -35.84
N LEU A 218 4.70 -26.04 -34.63
CA LEU A 218 5.53 -25.11 -33.86
C LEU A 218 6.80 -24.73 -34.64
N ALA A 219 7.32 -25.61 -35.50
CA ALA A 219 8.44 -25.29 -36.37
C ALA A 219 8.11 -24.14 -37.34
N ASP A 220 6.96 -24.21 -38.02
CA ASP A 220 6.54 -23.17 -38.97
C ASP A 220 6.35 -21.81 -38.28
N ILE A 221 5.78 -21.83 -37.06
CA ILE A 221 5.59 -20.63 -36.23
C ILE A 221 6.94 -20.04 -35.82
N LEU A 222 7.88 -20.86 -35.34
CA LEU A 222 9.20 -20.40 -34.93
C LEU A 222 10.02 -19.85 -36.11
N GLU A 223 9.91 -20.45 -37.29
CA GLU A 223 10.57 -19.97 -38.52
C GLU A 223 10.04 -18.58 -38.94
N ARG A 224 8.71 -18.38 -38.92
CA ARG A 224 8.09 -17.07 -39.20
C ARG A 224 8.45 -16.02 -38.16
N LEU A 225 8.53 -16.40 -36.89
CA LEU A 225 8.99 -15.53 -35.81
C LEU A 225 10.47 -15.14 -35.97
N ALA A 226 11.33 -16.04 -36.46
CA ALA A 226 12.75 -15.75 -36.68
C ALA A 226 12.99 -14.72 -37.80
N VAL A 227 12.04 -14.54 -38.73
CA VAL A 227 12.07 -13.50 -39.76
C VAL A 227 11.25 -12.24 -39.40
N ASN A 228 10.82 -12.11 -38.14
CA ASN A 228 10.04 -10.98 -37.60
C ASN A 228 8.70 -10.76 -38.31
N ASP A 229 7.96 -11.84 -38.61
CA ASP A 229 6.61 -11.74 -39.14
C ASP A 229 5.64 -11.14 -38.11
N ALA A 230 5.20 -9.90 -38.35
CA ALA A 230 4.39 -9.12 -37.40
C ALA A 230 3.03 -9.76 -37.06
N GLU A 231 2.41 -10.47 -38.01
CA GLU A 231 1.15 -11.18 -37.76
C GLU A 231 1.37 -12.34 -36.77
N THR A 232 2.42 -13.14 -36.99
CA THR A 232 2.78 -14.24 -36.07
C THR A 232 3.20 -13.72 -34.70
N GLU A 233 3.97 -12.62 -34.61
CA GLU A 233 4.35 -12.02 -33.33
C GLU A 233 3.15 -11.56 -32.50
N SER A 234 2.14 -10.97 -33.14
CA SER A 234 0.88 -10.58 -32.49
C SER A 234 0.08 -11.81 -32.03
N GLN A 235 0.07 -12.88 -32.83
CA GLN A 235 -0.70 -14.09 -32.52
C GLN A 235 -0.02 -15.00 -31.48
N TYR A 236 1.31 -15.03 -31.42
CA TYR A 236 2.13 -15.93 -30.60
C TYR A 236 3.19 -15.17 -29.81
N ASP A 237 2.74 -14.40 -28.83
CA ASP A 237 3.64 -13.81 -27.84
C ASP A 237 4.34 -14.88 -26.97
N ARG A 238 5.35 -14.43 -26.21
CA ARG A 238 6.13 -15.30 -25.32
C ARG A 238 5.27 -16.02 -24.28
N THR A 239 4.23 -15.38 -23.77
CA THR A 239 3.34 -15.98 -22.75
C THR A 239 2.57 -17.14 -23.36
N LYS A 240 2.01 -16.94 -24.55
CA LYS A 240 1.29 -17.98 -25.29
C LYS A 240 2.21 -19.13 -25.69
N LEU A 241 3.42 -18.84 -26.18
CA LEU A 241 4.40 -19.88 -26.47
C LEU A 241 4.85 -20.65 -25.22
N SER A 242 4.95 -19.99 -24.06
CA SER A 242 5.23 -20.66 -22.78
C SER A 242 4.07 -21.58 -22.35
N ILE A 243 2.81 -21.18 -22.60
CA ILE A 243 1.63 -22.01 -22.37
C ILE A 243 1.60 -23.22 -23.32
N VAL A 244 1.91 -23.00 -24.61
CA VAL A 244 2.06 -24.08 -25.60
C VAL A 244 3.13 -25.08 -25.13
N PHE A 245 4.29 -24.58 -24.70
CA PHE A 245 5.35 -25.42 -24.15
C PHE A 245 4.88 -26.21 -22.93
N LEU A 246 4.20 -25.56 -21.98
CA LEU A 246 3.66 -26.24 -20.80
C LEU A 246 2.69 -27.38 -21.17
N GLN A 247 1.84 -27.18 -22.19
CA GLN A 247 0.94 -28.22 -22.70
C GLN A 247 1.69 -29.41 -23.34
N VAL A 248 2.80 -29.14 -24.01
CA VAL A 248 3.70 -30.20 -24.52
C VAL A 248 4.34 -30.96 -23.36
N VAL A 249 4.87 -30.25 -22.36
CA VAL A 249 5.46 -30.88 -21.15
C VAL A 249 4.41 -31.74 -20.42
N GLN A 250 3.15 -31.30 -20.34
CA GLN A 250 2.05 -32.09 -19.78
C GLN A 250 1.79 -33.38 -20.58
N ALA A 251 1.79 -33.32 -21.91
CA ALA A 251 1.65 -34.50 -22.76
C ALA A 251 2.78 -35.52 -22.53
N VAL A 252 4.02 -35.05 -22.45
CA VAL A 252 5.21 -35.91 -22.24
C VAL A 252 5.20 -36.50 -20.83
N ALA A 253 4.86 -35.71 -19.81
CA ALA A 253 4.72 -36.20 -18.44
C ALA A 253 3.66 -37.32 -18.34
N PHE A 254 2.54 -37.17 -19.05
CA PHE A 254 1.49 -38.19 -19.13
C PHE A 254 1.96 -39.47 -19.82
N ALA A 255 2.72 -39.35 -20.91
CA ALA A 255 3.30 -40.50 -21.61
C ALA A 255 4.34 -41.23 -20.75
N HIS A 256 5.21 -40.50 -20.06
CA HIS A 256 6.21 -41.05 -19.14
C HIS A 256 5.57 -41.79 -17.97
N ALA A 257 4.47 -41.27 -17.42
CA ALA A 257 3.69 -41.95 -16.38
C ALA A 257 3.14 -43.32 -16.85
N ARG A 258 2.94 -43.49 -18.16
CA ARG A 258 2.56 -44.75 -18.85
C ARG A 258 3.76 -45.54 -19.37
N CYS A 259 4.97 -45.18 -18.96
CA CYS A 259 6.23 -45.81 -19.37
C CYS A 259 6.50 -45.76 -20.88
N VAL A 260 5.96 -44.75 -21.58
CA VAL A 260 6.21 -44.47 -23.00
C VAL A 260 7.19 -43.31 -23.11
N ILE A 261 8.32 -43.52 -23.77
CA ILE A 261 9.30 -42.48 -24.12
C ILE A 261 9.03 -42.04 -25.55
N HIS A 262 9.03 -40.73 -25.83
CA HIS A 262 8.77 -40.24 -27.18
C HIS A 262 9.99 -40.45 -28.10
N GLY A 263 11.17 -39.99 -27.68
CA GLY A 263 12.46 -40.26 -28.35
C GLY A 263 12.73 -39.49 -29.66
N ASP A 264 11.82 -38.61 -30.10
CA ASP A 264 11.99 -37.72 -31.27
C ASP A 264 11.16 -36.43 -31.11
N LEU A 265 11.25 -35.82 -29.92
CA LEU A 265 10.57 -34.56 -29.66
C LEU A 265 11.27 -33.42 -30.42
N LYS A 266 10.48 -32.68 -31.22
CA LYS A 266 10.92 -31.51 -31.99
C LYS A 266 9.73 -30.62 -32.36
N PRO A 267 9.95 -29.34 -32.70
CA PRO A 267 8.88 -28.40 -33.06
C PRO A 267 7.97 -28.85 -34.20
N SER A 268 8.47 -29.62 -35.19
CA SER A 268 7.64 -30.13 -36.29
C SER A 268 6.67 -31.25 -35.88
N ASN A 269 6.89 -31.87 -34.71
CA ASN A 269 6.01 -32.88 -34.12
C ASN A 269 5.00 -32.28 -33.13
N ILE A 270 5.00 -30.95 -32.97
CA ILE A 270 4.06 -30.20 -32.12
C ILE A 270 3.14 -29.41 -33.05
N LEU A 271 1.86 -29.75 -33.04
CA LEU A 271 0.86 -29.17 -33.93
C LEU A 271 -0.07 -28.26 -33.15
N ILE A 272 -0.26 -27.04 -33.65
CA ILE A 272 -1.10 -26.01 -33.00
C ILE A 272 -2.32 -25.75 -33.88
N GLY A 273 -3.49 -26.17 -33.40
CA GLY A 273 -4.75 -26.02 -34.11
C GLY A 273 -5.26 -24.57 -34.12
N ALA A 274 -6.14 -24.25 -35.07
CA ALA A 274 -6.73 -22.93 -35.28
C ALA A 274 -7.49 -22.37 -34.07
N PHE A 275 -7.94 -23.24 -33.16
CA PHE A 275 -8.63 -22.87 -31.92
C PHE A 275 -7.74 -22.95 -30.67
N GLY A 276 -6.43 -23.11 -30.84
CA GLY A 276 -5.45 -23.12 -29.74
C GLY A 276 -5.17 -24.50 -29.13
N ASP A 277 -5.70 -25.59 -29.69
CA ASP A 277 -5.34 -26.95 -29.28
C ASP A 277 -3.86 -27.22 -29.59
N VAL A 278 -3.09 -27.68 -28.62
CA VAL A 278 -1.69 -28.10 -28.82
C VAL A 278 -1.60 -29.62 -28.75
N LEU A 279 -1.10 -30.25 -29.80
CA LEU A 279 -1.08 -31.70 -29.95
C LEU A 279 0.33 -32.19 -30.28
N VAL A 280 0.85 -33.11 -29.46
CA VAL A 280 2.08 -33.85 -29.74
C VAL A 280 1.75 -35.05 -30.63
N ALA A 281 2.50 -35.19 -31.72
CA ALA A 281 2.31 -36.19 -32.76
C ALA A 281 3.61 -36.96 -33.07
N ASP A 282 3.49 -37.98 -33.93
CA ASP A 282 4.61 -38.78 -34.47
C ASP A 282 5.38 -39.61 -33.42
N TRP A 283 4.68 -40.54 -32.77
CA TRP A 283 5.22 -41.50 -31.80
C TRP A 283 5.94 -42.69 -32.47
N GLY A 284 6.40 -42.55 -33.72
CA GLY A 284 6.96 -43.63 -34.53
C GLY A 284 8.32 -44.15 -34.05
N LEU A 285 8.98 -43.41 -33.16
CA LEU A 285 10.23 -43.81 -32.50
C LEU A 285 10.04 -44.10 -31.00
N ALA A 286 8.79 -44.13 -30.53
CA ALA A 286 8.49 -44.31 -29.13
C ALA A 286 8.93 -45.69 -28.62
N SER A 287 9.49 -45.72 -27.41
CA SER A 287 9.95 -46.96 -26.76
C SER A 287 9.21 -47.19 -25.45
N LEU A 288 9.04 -48.47 -25.12
CA LEU A 288 8.47 -48.91 -23.85
C LEU A 288 9.60 -49.23 -22.87
N LYS A 289 9.44 -48.79 -21.63
CA LYS A 289 10.38 -49.13 -20.55
C LYS A 289 10.22 -50.63 -20.20
N PRO A 290 11.28 -51.45 -20.32
CA PRO A 290 11.19 -52.84 -19.87
C PRO A 290 10.94 -52.89 -18.35
N ASP A 291 10.07 -53.80 -17.91
CA ASP A 291 9.83 -54.16 -16.49
C ASP A 291 9.35 -53.03 -15.54
N SER A 292 8.80 -51.94 -16.07
CA SER A 292 8.31 -50.82 -15.23
C SER A 292 6.77 -50.77 -15.16
N MET A 293 6.24 -50.60 -13.95
CA MET A 293 4.80 -50.40 -13.73
C MET A 293 4.43 -48.91 -13.84
N PRO A 294 3.26 -48.56 -14.39
CA PRO A 294 2.79 -47.17 -14.47
C PRO A 294 2.69 -46.55 -13.09
N SER A 295 3.19 -45.32 -12.95
CA SER A 295 3.22 -44.61 -11.67
C SER A 295 1.87 -43.97 -11.29
N ASP A 296 0.93 -43.88 -12.24
CA ASP A 296 -0.40 -43.27 -12.05
C ASP A 296 -1.50 -44.30 -11.67
N GLY A 297 -1.12 -45.56 -11.42
CA GLY A 297 -2.05 -46.63 -11.07
C GLY A 297 -2.91 -47.13 -12.23
N THR A 298 -2.69 -46.66 -13.46
CA THR A 298 -3.41 -47.13 -14.65
C THR A 298 -2.78 -48.42 -15.22
N ALA A 299 -3.52 -49.12 -16.07
CA ALA A 299 -3.01 -50.32 -16.72
C ALA A 299 -1.83 -49.98 -17.64
N PRO A 300 -0.71 -50.73 -17.61
CA PRO A 300 0.41 -50.51 -18.53
C PRO A 300 -0.03 -50.68 -19.98
N VAL A 301 0.68 -50.01 -20.89
CA VAL A 301 0.53 -50.23 -22.33
C VAL A 301 0.74 -51.73 -22.60
N MET A 302 -0.30 -52.41 -23.09
CA MET A 302 -0.31 -53.87 -23.26
C MET A 302 0.40 -54.27 -24.56
N LEU A 303 1.73 -54.07 -24.61
CA LEU A 303 2.58 -54.45 -25.73
C LEU A 303 3.85 -55.14 -25.20
N SER A 304 4.28 -56.22 -25.85
CA SER A 304 5.54 -56.90 -25.53
C SER A 304 6.73 -56.02 -25.94
N PRO A 305 7.81 -55.90 -25.13
CA PRO A 305 9.00 -55.13 -25.51
C PRO A 305 9.67 -55.75 -26.75
N PRO A 306 10.13 -54.94 -27.73
CA PRO A 306 10.71 -55.44 -28.95
C PRO A 306 12.06 -56.15 -28.71
N GLN A 307 12.36 -57.17 -29.53
CA GLN A 307 13.74 -57.67 -29.66
C GLN A 307 14.64 -56.54 -30.18
N SER A 308 15.84 -56.43 -29.61
CA SER A 308 16.80 -55.35 -29.83
C SER A 308 16.90 -54.88 -31.29
N ILE A 309 16.31 -53.71 -31.56
CA ILE A 309 16.39 -53.00 -32.85
C ILE A 309 17.78 -52.37 -32.94
N ASP A 310 18.47 -52.53 -34.09
CA ASP A 310 19.80 -51.96 -34.31
C ASP A 310 19.78 -50.43 -34.20
N PHE A 311 20.46 -49.90 -33.19
CA PHE A 311 20.56 -48.47 -32.92
C PHE A 311 21.17 -47.67 -34.08
N ARG A 312 21.97 -48.30 -34.96
CA ARG A 312 22.60 -47.61 -36.09
C ARG A 312 21.63 -47.22 -37.21
N SER A 313 20.44 -47.84 -37.30
CA SER A 313 19.39 -47.41 -38.24
C SER A 313 18.64 -46.15 -37.78
N ARG A 314 18.91 -45.64 -36.56
CA ARG A 314 18.28 -44.45 -35.95
C ARG A 314 18.94 -43.10 -36.29
N ILE A 315 20.02 -43.08 -37.07
CA ILE A 315 20.73 -41.84 -37.49
C ILE A 315 19.88 -40.97 -38.46
N SER A 316 18.62 -41.35 -38.72
CA SER A 316 17.64 -40.56 -39.48
C SER A 316 16.85 -39.52 -38.64
N GLY A 317 17.19 -39.30 -37.36
CA GLY A 317 16.54 -38.28 -36.52
C GLY A 317 17.06 -36.86 -36.75
N SER A 318 16.35 -35.85 -36.24
CA SER A 318 16.77 -34.44 -36.30
C SER A 318 17.90 -34.19 -35.26
N PRO A 319 19.18 -34.06 -35.68
CA PRO A 319 20.33 -34.14 -34.77
C PRO A 319 20.37 -33.03 -33.73
N ALA A 320 19.76 -31.88 -34.05
CA ALA A 320 19.71 -30.69 -33.20
C ALA A 320 18.95 -30.88 -31.88
N TYR A 321 18.09 -31.89 -31.77
CA TYR A 321 17.27 -32.17 -30.58
C TYR A 321 17.73 -33.41 -29.80
N MET A 322 18.76 -34.12 -30.28
CA MET A 322 19.25 -35.33 -29.63
C MET A 322 20.07 -35.01 -28.38
N ALA A 323 19.78 -35.71 -27.29
CA ALA A 323 20.56 -35.62 -26.07
C ALA A 323 22.00 -36.16 -26.27
N PRO A 324 23.01 -35.62 -25.55
CA PRO A 324 24.41 -36.04 -25.69
C PRO A 324 24.62 -37.56 -25.54
N GLU A 325 23.89 -38.20 -24.62
CA GLU A 325 23.93 -39.64 -24.41
C GLU A 325 23.39 -40.43 -25.62
N CYS A 326 22.36 -39.93 -26.29
CA CYS A 326 21.79 -40.57 -27.50
C CYS A 326 22.74 -40.41 -28.69
N VAL A 327 23.40 -39.25 -28.81
CA VAL A 327 24.45 -39.01 -29.81
C VAL A 327 25.64 -39.95 -29.60
N ALA A 328 25.95 -40.29 -28.35
CA ALA A 328 26.96 -41.28 -27.99
C ALA A 328 26.51 -42.74 -28.19
N GLY A 329 25.28 -42.98 -28.66
CA GLY A 329 24.73 -44.30 -28.98
C GLY A 329 23.87 -44.94 -27.88
N ALA A 330 23.54 -44.21 -26.81
CA ALA A 330 22.61 -44.70 -25.78
C ALA A 330 21.15 -44.71 -26.28
N ALA A 331 20.31 -45.49 -25.60
CA ALA A 331 18.89 -45.54 -25.90
C ALA A 331 18.14 -44.29 -25.39
N PRO A 332 17.17 -43.75 -26.16
CA PRO A 332 16.27 -42.72 -25.66
C PRO A 332 15.56 -43.17 -24.38
N ASN A 333 15.51 -42.27 -23.42
CA ASN A 333 14.88 -42.42 -22.11
C ASN A 333 14.21 -41.10 -21.67
N GLU A 334 13.62 -41.09 -20.47
CA GLU A 334 12.92 -39.90 -19.93
C GLU A 334 13.82 -38.66 -19.88
N GLN A 335 15.10 -38.85 -19.54
CA GLN A 335 16.08 -37.76 -19.46
C GLN A 335 16.44 -37.19 -20.84
N SER A 336 16.45 -38.02 -21.88
CA SER A 336 16.66 -37.55 -23.26
C SER A 336 15.47 -36.74 -23.79
N ASP A 337 14.24 -37.08 -23.40
CA ASP A 337 13.05 -36.27 -23.72
C ASP A 337 13.09 -34.92 -22.99
N ILE A 338 13.56 -34.87 -21.73
CA ILE A 338 13.78 -33.61 -20.98
C ILE A 338 14.77 -32.70 -21.71
N PHE A 339 15.86 -33.26 -22.24
CA PHE A 339 16.83 -32.49 -23.01
C PHE A 339 16.21 -31.91 -24.28
N ALA A 340 15.45 -32.72 -25.04
CA ALA A 340 14.75 -32.27 -26.24
C ALA A 340 13.74 -31.15 -25.93
N LEU A 341 13.00 -31.26 -24.82
CA LEU A 341 12.14 -30.19 -24.31
C LEU A 341 12.95 -28.93 -23.96
N GLY A 342 14.15 -29.06 -23.38
CA GLY A 342 15.07 -27.95 -23.15
C GLY A 342 15.49 -27.25 -24.45
N VAL A 343 15.77 -28.00 -25.52
CA VAL A 343 16.09 -27.43 -26.85
C VAL A 343 14.90 -26.66 -27.41
N ILE A 344 13.69 -27.23 -27.31
CA ILE A 344 12.45 -26.56 -27.75
C ILE A 344 12.20 -25.27 -26.96
N LEU A 345 12.38 -25.30 -25.63
CA LEU A 345 12.25 -24.11 -24.79
C LEU A 345 13.28 -23.04 -25.17
N TYR A 346 14.53 -23.43 -25.40
CA TYR A 346 15.58 -22.53 -25.87
C TYR A 346 15.18 -21.83 -27.18
N GLU A 347 14.64 -22.59 -28.13
CA GLU A 347 14.22 -22.06 -29.42
C GLU A 347 13.01 -21.13 -29.29
N ILE A 348 12.05 -21.43 -28.41
CA ILE A 348 10.95 -20.51 -28.06
C ILE A 348 11.50 -19.20 -27.49
N LEU A 349 12.47 -19.28 -26.57
CA LEU A 349 13.04 -18.12 -25.88
C LEU A 349 13.94 -17.28 -26.79
N THR A 350 14.60 -17.87 -27.77
CA THR A 350 15.62 -17.18 -28.58
C THR A 350 15.28 -17.04 -30.07
N GLN A 351 14.24 -17.72 -30.56
CA GLN A 351 13.94 -17.93 -32.00
C GLN A 351 15.11 -18.58 -32.77
N GLN A 352 16.03 -19.24 -32.06
CA GLN A 352 17.22 -19.86 -32.63
C GLN A 352 17.52 -21.18 -31.91
N GLN A 353 18.14 -22.12 -32.61
CA GLN A 353 18.60 -23.36 -31.98
C GLN A 353 19.87 -23.12 -31.13
N PRO A 354 20.05 -23.86 -30.02
CA PRO A 354 21.18 -23.67 -29.11
C PRO A 354 22.55 -23.98 -29.75
N PHE A 355 22.60 -24.92 -30.71
CA PHE A 355 23.86 -25.45 -31.28
C PHE A 355 24.18 -24.98 -32.72
N GLY A 356 23.46 -23.97 -33.23
CA GLY A 356 23.72 -23.37 -34.55
C GLY A 356 23.56 -24.32 -35.76
N VAL A 357 23.67 -23.77 -36.98
CA VAL A 357 23.48 -24.52 -38.23
C VAL A 357 24.75 -24.51 -39.06
N PHE A 358 25.67 -25.45 -38.85
CA PHE A 358 26.73 -25.77 -39.81
C PHE A 358 27.07 -27.27 -39.66
N GLN A 359 26.55 -28.13 -40.54
CA GLN A 359 26.87 -29.56 -40.66
C GLN A 359 26.59 -30.50 -39.44
N PHE A 360 26.21 -31.75 -39.74
CA PHE A 360 25.89 -32.78 -38.73
C PHE A 360 27.03 -33.02 -37.73
N SER A 361 28.29 -32.96 -38.19
CA SER A 361 29.48 -33.14 -37.36
C SER A 361 29.63 -32.07 -36.28
N ASP A 362 29.29 -30.82 -36.57
CA ASP A 362 29.53 -29.72 -35.65
C ASP A 362 28.44 -29.66 -34.58
N ILE A 363 27.20 -30.05 -34.92
CA ILE A 363 26.10 -30.22 -33.97
C ILE A 363 26.46 -31.31 -32.96
N VAL A 364 26.94 -32.47 -33.43
CA VAL A 364 27.38 -33.58 -32.56
C VAL A 364 28.49 -33.13 -31.61
N SER A 365 29.48 -32.39 -32.12
CA SER A 365 30.57 -31.85 -31.31
C SER A 365 30.05 -30.86 -30.25
N GLN A 366 29.23 -29.89 -30.63
CA GLN A 366 28.72 -28.87 -29.70
C GLN A 366 27.81 -29.44 -28.61
N VAL A 367 26.98 -30.44 -28.95
CA VAL A 367 26.15 -31.18 -28.00
C VAL A 367 27.01 -31.95 -27.00
N GLN A 368 28.09 -32.59 -27.46
CA GLN A 368 29.03 -33.34 -26.60
C GLN A 368 29.87 -32.45 -25.68
N PHE A 369 30.32 -31.28 -26.15
CA PHE A 369 31.17 -30.36 -25.37
C PHE A 369 30.40 -29.29 -24.58
N HIS A 370 29.06 -29.34 -24.59
CA HIS A 370 28.18 -28.46 -23.82
C HIS A 370 28.45 -26.95 -24.03
N ASN A 371 28.55 -26.51 -25.28
CA ASN A 371 28.82 -25.11 -25.60
C ASN A 371 27.52 -24.33 -25.88
N VAL A 372 26.59 -24.30 -24.92
CA VAL A 372 25.32 -23.55 -25.05
C VAL A 372 25.50 -22.14 -24.51
N VAL A 373 25.28 -21.13 -25.35
CA VAL A 373 25.17 -19.73 -24.90
C VAL A 373 23.84 -19.56 -24.16
N PRO A 374 23.79 -19.05 -22.92
CA PRO A 374 22.54 -18.81 -22.21
C PRO A 374 21.51 -18.02 -23.03
N PRO A 375 20.22 -18.38 -23.02
CA PRO A 375 19.18 -17.65 -23.76
C PRO A 375 19.23 -16.13 -23.56
N ARG A 376 19.40 -15.69 -22.31
CA ARG A 376 19.46 -14.27 -21.94
C ARG A 376 20.67 -13.53 -22.52
N GLU A 377 21.79 -14.22 -22.72
CA GLU A 377 22.99 -13.67 -23.37
C GLU A 377 22.89 -13.74 -24.89
N ARG A 378 22.22 -14.76 -25.43
CA ARG A 378 22.00 -14.96 -26.87
C ARG A 378 21.11 -13.86 -27.46
N THR A 379 20.05 -13.47 -26.76
CA THR A 379 19.10 -12.44 -27.21
C THR A 379 18.74 -11.44 -26.10
N PRO A 380 19.69 -10.58 -25.64
CA PRO A 380 19.47 -9.65 -24.54
C PRO A 380 18.26 -8.71 -24.75
N GLN A 381 18.01 -8.34 -26.01
CA GLN A 381 16.91 -7.47 -26.42
C GLN A 381 15.51 -8.08 -26.19
N ARG A 382 15.38 -9.41 -26.05
CA ARG A 382 14.09 -10.08 -25.83
C ARG A 382 13.66 -10.12 -24.35
N GLY A 383 14.49 -9.60 -23.43
CA GLY A 383 14.13 -9.44 -22.02
C GLY A 383 13.76 -10.76 -21.33
N ILE A 384 14.54 -11.82 -21.56
CA ILE A 384 14.35 -13.14 -20.95
C ILE A 384 14.67 -13.05 -19.44
N SER A 385 13.74 -13.50 -18.59
CA SER A 385 13.94 -13.49 -17.14
C SER A 385 14.96 -14.55 -16.71
N GLU A 386 15.61 -14.32 -15.57
CA GLU A 386 16.57 -15.27 -15.02
C GLU A 386 15.92 -16.62 -14.67
N GLU A 387 14.66 -16.59 -14.23
CA GLU A 387 13.91 -17.79 -13.85
C GLU A 387 13.73 -18.75 -15.04
N VAL A 388 13.19 -18.29 -16.17
CA VAL A 388 12.99 -19.15 -17.35
C VAL A 388 14.31 -19.48 -18.05
N ASN A 389 15.32 -18.61 -17.94
CA ASN A 389 16.69 -18.87 -18.37
C ASN A 389 17.28 -20.08 -17.61
N ALA A 390 17.17 -20.08 -16.28
CA ALA A 390 17.63 -21.17 -15.44
C ALA A 390 16.86 -22.48 -15.69
N ILE A 391 15.53 -22.42 -15.89
CA ILE A 391 14.72 -23.59 -16.24
C ILE A 391 15.22 -24.23 -17.55
N CYS A 392 15.44 -23.40 -18.58
CA CYS A 392 15.94 -23.83 -19.88
C CYS A 392 17.33 -24.48 -19.77
N LEU A 393 18.28 -23.82 -19.09
CA LEU A 393 19.64 -24.32 -18.94
C LEU A 393 19.72 -25.60 -18.11
N ARG A 394 18.90 -25.75 -17.08
CA ARG A 394 18.81 -26.98 -16.29
C ARG A 394 18.32 -28.16 -17.13
N ALA A 395 17.31 -27.95 -17.98
CA ALA A 395 16.85 -29.00 -18.90
C ALA A 395 17.91 -29.39 -19.94
N LEU A 396 18.77 -28.44 -20.36
CA LEU A 396 19.84 -28.61 -21.34
C LEU A 396 21.18 -29.11 -20.76
N HIS A 397 21.25 -29.43 -19.47
CA HIS A 397 22.50 -29.87 -18.84
C HIS A 397 23.04 -31.16 -19.49
N PRO A 398 24.36 -31.31 -19.73
CA PRO A 398 24.89 -32.44 -20.50
C PRO A 398 24.81 -33.74 -19.70
N ASN A 399 25.04 -33.67 -18.38
CA ASN A 399 24.83 -34.78 -17.46
C ASN A 399 23.33 -34.94 -17.16
N PRO A 400 22.71 -36.10 -17.48
CA PRO A 400 21.30 -36.39 -17.16
C PRO A 400 20.96 -36.24 -15.67
N GLN A 401 21.90 -36.46 -14.75
CA GLN A 401 21.63 -36.39 -13.30
C GLN A 401 21.45 -34.96 -12.77
N GLU A 402 21.94 -33.96 -13.49
CA GLU A 402 21.83 -32.54 -13.13
C GLU A 402 20.62 -31.86 -13.82
N ARG A 403 19.95 -32.59 -14.72
CA ARG A 403 18.67 -32.17 -15.30
C ARG A 403 17.56 -32.29 -14.24
N TYR A 404 16.32 -32.00 -14.65
CA TYR A 404 15.15 -32.31 -13.83
C TYR A 404 15.06 -33.81 -13.59
N ALA A 405 14.68 -34.23 -12.38
CA ALA A 405 14.62 -35.65 -12.03
C ALA A 405 13.58 -36.40 -12.89
N ASN A 406 12.53 -35.69 -13.33
CA ASN A 406 11.49 -36.16 -14.23
C ASN A 406 10.80 -34.96 -14.91
N VAL A 407 9.94 -35.21 -15.89
CA VAL A 407 9.21 -34.17 -16.64
C VAL A 407 8.19 -33.42 -15.76
N VAL A 408 7.70 -34.04 -14.67
CA VAL A 408 6.78 -33.40 -13.73
C VAL A 408 7.45 -32.23 -12.99
N GLU A 409 8.71 -32.37 -12.57
CA GLU A 409 9.47 -31.27 -11.95
C GLU A 409 9.69 -30.09 -12.92
N LEU A 410 9.93 -30.37 -14.21
CA LEU A 410 10.02 -29.34 -15.25
C LEU A 410 8.66 -28.63 -15.47
N ARG A 411 7.56 -29.38 -15.48
CA ARG A 411 6.19 -28.85 -15.58
C ARG A 411 5.92 -27.86 -14.43
N ASP A 412 6.19 -28.27 -13.20
CA ASP A 412 5.92 -27.48 -12.00
C ASP A 412 6.76 -26.18 -11.99
N ALA A 413 8.02 -26.26 -12.44
CA ALA A 413 8.89 -25.09 -12.61
C ALA A 413 8.32 -24.11 -13.65
N MET A 414 7.86 -24.60 -14.81
CA MET A 414 7.25 -23.76 -15.85
C MET A 414 5.91 -23.16 -15.41
N GLU A 415 5.07 -23.91 -14.69
CA GLU A 415 3.79 -23.43 -14.17
C GLU A 415 3.98 -22.33 -13.12
N SER A 416 4.96 -22.49 -12.23
CA SER A 416 5.38 -21.45 -11.28
C SER A 416 5.82 -20.17 -11.99
N TYR A 417 6.70 -20.29 -12.99
CA TYR A 417 7.16 -19.16 -13.79
C TYR A 417 6.02 -18.44 -14.51
N ILE A 418 5.12 -19.15 -15.17
CA ILE A 418 3.99 -18.53 -15.90
C ILE A 418 3.06 -17.79 -14.93
N THR A 419 2.76 -18.41 -13.78
CA THR A 419 1.90 -17.80 -12.75
C THR A 419 2.56 -16.56 -12.14
N GLY A 420 3.84 -16.63 -11.79
CA GLY A 420 4.62 -15.51 -11.27
C GLY A 420 4.75 -14.36 -12.27
N SER A 421 5.05 -14.68 -13.53
CA SER A 421 5.13 -13.70 -14.63
C SER A 421 3.80 -12.97 -14.85
N ARG A 422 2.67 -13.68 -14.79
CA ARG A 422 1.34 -13.08 -14.89
C ARG A 422 1.04 -12.13 -13.72
N ARG A 423 1.32 -12.56 -12.48
CA ARG A 423 1.18 -11.72 -11.28
C ARG A 423 1.99 -10.44 -11.39
N ARG A 424 3.26 -10.57 -11.80
CA ARG A 424 4.17 -9.43 -12.00
C ARG A 424 3.67 -8.48 -13.08
N SER A 425 3.18 -9.01 -14.21
CA SER A 425 2.68 -8.21 -15.31
C SER A 425 1.46 -7.40 -14.90
N LEU A 426 0.53 -8.00 -14.15
CA LEU A 426 -0.63 -7.30 -13.60
C LEU A 426 -0.21 -6.23 -12.58
N ALA A 427 0.76 -6.53 -11.71
CA ALA A 427 1.30 -5.57 -10.76
C ALA A 427 1.94 -4.36 -11.44
N LEU A 428 2.64 -4.56 -12.57
CA LEU A 428 3.21 -3.48 -13.37
C LEU A 428 2.14 -2.56 -13.97
N VAL A 429 1.01 -3.12 -14.46
CA VAL A 429 -0.10 -2.33 -15.00
C VAL A 429 -0.70 -1.44 -13.91
N TYR A 430 -1.09 -2.02 -12.77
CA TYR A 430 -1.64 -1.26 -11.65
C TYR A 430 -0.67 -0.20 -11.12
N HIS A 431 0.62 -0.51 -11.06
CA HIS A 431 1.64 0.46 -10.66
C HIS A 431 1.79 1.60 -11.67
N SER A 432 1.74 1.32 -12.97
CA SER A 432 1.80 2.36 -13.99
C SER A 432 0.62 3.32 -13.89
N GLU A 433 -0.60 2.80 -13.71
CA GLU A 433 -1.81 3.61 -13.51
C GLU A 433 -1.70 4.45 -12.21
N ALA A 434 -1.16 3.84 -11.14
CA ALA A 434 -0.94 4.51 -9.86
C ALA A 434 0.11 5.63 -9.94
N GLU A 435 1.18 5.47 -10.73
CA GLU A 435 2.17 6.52 -10.97
C GLU A 435 1.55 7.71 -11.69
N THR A 436 0.73 7.48 -12.73
CA THR A 436 -0.01 8.56 -13.40
C THR A 436 -0.97 9.30 -12.45
N ALA A 437 -1.63 8.58 -11.53
CA ALA A 437 -2.44 9.22 -10.50
C ALA A 437 -1.60 10.03 -9.49
N ARG A 438 -0.44 9.51 -9.09
CA ARG A 438 0.49 10.18 -8.17
C ARG A 438 1.08 11.45 -8.76
N GLU A 439 1.44 11.44 -10.04
CA GLU A 439 1.95 12.62 -10.75
C GLU A 439 0.89 13.73 -10.81
N ARG A 440 -0.35 13.38 -11.18
CA ARG A 440 -1.49 14.31 -11.12
C ARG A 440 -1.71 14.86 -9.71
N TRP A 441 -1.62 14.03 -8.68
CA TRP A 441 -1.73 14.47 -7.30
C TRP A 441 -0.67 15.51 -6.92
N LEU A 442 0.60 15.28 -7.29
CA LEU A 442 1.69 16.22 -7.01
C LEU A 442 1.49 17.57 -7.72
N GLU A 443 1.00 17.55 -8.96
CA GLU A 443 0.68 18.78 -9.71
C GLU A 443 -0.46 19.56 -9.05
N LEU A 444 -1.54 18.87 -8.66
CA LEU A 444 -2.69 19.47 -7.98
C LEU A 444 -2.33 20.05 -6.62
N ARG A 445 -1.50 19.34 -5.84
CA ARG A 445 -1.03 19.83 -4.53
C ARG A 445 -0.23 21.12 -4.67
N LYS A 446 0.67 21.19 -5.67
CA LYS A 446 1.42 22.42 -5.98
C LYS A 446 0.50 23.57 -6.42
N HIS A 447 -0.55 23.27 -7.19
CA HIS A 447 -1.56 24.27 -7.57
C HIS A 447 -2.33 24.78 -6.35
N SER A 448 -2.75 23.89 -5.45
CA SER A 448 -3.45 24.23 -4.20
C SER A 448 -2.62 25.15 -3.29
N GLU A 449 -1.31 24.89 -3.17
CA GLU A 449 -0.37 25.77 -2.44
C GLU A 449 -0.30 27.18 -3.07
N GLY A 450 -0.29 27.25 -4.41
CA GLY A 450 -0.31 28.51 -5.16
C GLY A 450 -1.61 29.29 -4.94
N LEU A 451 -2.76 28.63 -5.08
CA LEU A 451 -4.07 29.24 -4.85
C LEU A 451 -4.22 29.73 -3.41
N THR A 452 -3.71 28.98 -2.43
CA THR A 452 -3.72 29.39 -1.03
C THR A 452 -2.95 30.69 -0.83
N THR A 453 -1.80 30.85 -1.48
CA THR A 453 -1.00 32.09 -1.40
C THR A 453 -1.76 33.26 -2.03
N GLU A 454 -2.30 33.06 -3.24
CA GLU A 454 -3.10 34.08 -3.94
C GLU A 454 -4.34 34.48 -3.13
N TRP A 455 -4.99 33.52 -2.46
CA TRP A 455 -6.15 33.77 -1.61
C TRP A 455 -5.79 34.66 -0.43
N HIS A 456 -4.67 34.41 0.26
CA HIS A 456 -4.23 35.26 1.35
C HIS A 456 -3.96 36.70 0.89
N ASP A 457 -3.28 36.87 -0.25
CA ASP A 457 -2.96 38.18 -0.82
C ASP A 457 -4.22 38.96 -1.23
N LEU A 458 -5.21 38.27 -1.80
CA LEU A 458 -6.47 38.87 -2.25
C LEU A 458 -7.40 39.16 -1.07
N ALA A 459 -7.53 38.24 -0.12
CA ALA A 459 -8.33 38.38 1.09
C ALA A 459 -7.85 39.54 1.97
N ALA A 460 -6.56 39.85 1.98
CA ALA A 460 -6.02 41.01 2.69
C ALA A 460 -6.56 42.36 2.15
N ARG A 461 -6.92 42.39 0.86
CA ARG A 461 -7.35 43.61 0.14
C ARG A 461 -8.86 43.80 0.11
N ILE A 462 -9.63 42.73 0.26
CA ILE A 462 -11.11 42.75 0.19
C ILE A 462 -11.69 42.74 1.61
N LYS A 463 -12.52 43.73 1.94
CA LYS A 463 -13.14 43.83 3.26
C LYS A 463 -14.44 43.02 3.34
N PRO A 464 -14.80 42.48 4.52
CA PRO A 464 -16.04 41.69 4.67
C PRO A 464 -17.34 42.43 4.32
N TYR A 465 -17.33 43.77 4.30
CA TYR A 465 -18.49 44.61 3.97
C TYR A 465 -18.40 45.24 2.57
N ASP A 466 -17.37 44.96 1.79
CA ASP A 466 -17.33 45.37 0.38
C ASP A 466 -18.52 44.77 -0.38
N ASP A 467 -18.92 45.46 -1.45
CA ASP A 467 -19.98 44.98 -2.33
C ASP A 467 -19.62 43.64 -2.99
N GLU A 468 -20.66 42.94 -3.45
CA GLU A 468 -20.53 41.62 -4.06
C GLU A 468 -19.59 41.62 -5.27
N ILE A 469 -19.56 42.70 -6.07
CA ILE A 469 -18.73 42.81 -7.27
C ILE A 469 -17.24 42.76 -6.91
N LYS A 470 -16.85 43.43 -5.82
CA LYS A 470 -15.47 43.37 -5.32
C LYS A 470 -15.11 42.03 -4.70
N LYS A 471 -16.08 41.27 -4.16
CA LYS A 471 -15.86 39.96 -3.53
C LYS A 471 -15.84 38.80 -4.52
N HIS A 472 -16.51 38.94 -5.67
CA HIS A 472 -16.58 37.89 -6.70
C HIS A 472 -15.22 37.27 -7.07
N PRO A 473 -14.13 38.02 -7.24
CA PRO A 473 -12.81 37.43 -7.50
C PRO A 473 -12.34 36.48 -6.38
N LEU A 474 -12.59 36.84 -5.12
CA LEU A 474 -12.24 36.01 -3.97
C LEU A 474 -13.08 34.74 -3.92
N TRP A 475 -14.39 34.85 -4.14
CA TRP A 475 -15.28 33.67 -4.15
C TRP A 475 -14.97 32.73 -5.30
N LYS A 476 -14.64 33.26 -6.49
CA LYS A 476 -14.20 32.44 -7.61
C LYS A 476 -12.92 31.67 -7.27
N LEU A 477 -12.00 32.31 -6.55
CA LEU A 477 -10.78 31.65 -6.10
C LEU A 477 -11.08 30.58 -5.03
N GLU A 478 -12.01 30.85 -4.10
CA GLU A 478 -12.49 29.86 -3.11
C GLU A 478 -13.15 28.65 -3.76
N GLU A 479 -13.94 28.86 -4.82
CA GLU A 479 -14.53 27.79 -5.64
C GLU A 479 -13.42 26.96 -6.32
N GLU A 480 -12.43 27.60 -6.94
CA GLU A 480 -11.30 26.92 -7.58
C GLU A 480 -10.46 26.13 -6.56
N MET A 481 -10.22 26.68 -5.37
CA MET A 481 -9.56 25.99 -4.26
C MET A 481 -10.34 24.75 -3.83
N LEU A 482 -11.67 24.85 -3.69
CA LEU A 482 -12.51 23.73 -3.31
C LEU A 482 -12.48 22.62 -4.37
N GLU A 483 -12.60 22.98 -5.66
CA GLU A 483 -12.52 22.03 -6.78
C GLU A 483 -11.15 21.36 -6.84
N THR A 484 -10.07 22.13 -6.67
CA THR A 484 -8.69 21.63 -6.66
C THR A 484 -8.46 20.66 -5.50
N ASN A 485 -8.92 20.99 -4.29
CA ASN A 485 -8.78 20.13 -3.12
C ASN A 485 -9.52 18.79 -3.28
N VAL A 486 -10.72 18.80 -3.90
CA VAL A 486 -11.47 17.57 -4.20
C VAL A 486 -10.73 16.73 -5.25
N ALA A 487 -10.18 17.37 -6.28
CA ALA A 487 -9.41 16.68 -7.31
C ALA A 487 -8.11 16.08 -6.74
N GLU A 488 -7.43 16.81 -5.87
CA GLU A 488 -6.22 16.36 -5.17
C GLU A 488 -6.50 15.08 -4.36
N GLU A 489 -7.53 15.10 -3.50
CA GLU A 489 -7.88 13.96 -2.64
C GLU A 489 -8.28 12.72 -3.48
N ARG A 490 -8.99 12.93 -4.59
CA ARG A 490 -9.32 11.85 -5.53
C ARG A 490 -8.06 11.26 -6.16
N ALA A 491 -7.14 12.09 -6.65
CA ALA A 491 -5.91 11.62 -7.28
C ALA A 491 -5.02 10.84 -6.30
N LEU A 492 -4.91 11.30 -5.05
CA LEU A 492 -4.22 10.57 -3.99
C LEU A 492 -4.85 9.20 -3.72
N THR A 493 -6.19 9.16 -3.63
CA THR A 493 -6.94 7.92 -3.40
C THR A 493 -6.74 6.93 -4.55
N GLU A 494 -6.82 7.40 -5.81
CA GLU A 494 -6.55 6.58 -7.00
C GLU A 494 -5.13 5.99 -6.95
N ALA A 495 -4.12 6.80 -6.58
CA ALA A 495 -2.75 6.33 -6.44
C ALA A 495 -2.61 5.24 -5.35
N LEU A 496 -3.15 5.47 -4.16
CA LEU A 496 -3.09 4.51 -3.05
C LEU A 496 -3.78 3.18 -3.39
N ILE A 497 -4.94 3.23 -4.06
CA ILE A 497 -5.66 2.03 -4.52
C ILE A 497 -4.81 1.28 -5.55
N GLY A 498 -4.29 1.97 -6.56
CA GLY A 498 -3.49 1.35 -7.61
C GLY A 498 -2.21 0.68 -7.07
N TYR A 499 -1.46 1.34 -6.18
CA TYR A 499 -0.31 0.69 -5.55
C TYR A 499 -0.71 -0.48 -4.66
N SER A 500 -1.84 -0.40 -3.96
CA SER A 500 -2.35 -1.52 -3.15
C SER A 500 -2.76 -2.72 -4.02
N GLN A 501 -3.35 -2.48 -5.19
CA GLN A 501 -3.67 -3.52 -6.18
C GLN A 501 -2.40 -4.13 -6.78
N ALA A 502 -1.39 -3.31 -7.06
CA ALA A 502 -0.09 -3.77 -7.54
C ALA A 502 0.58 -4.70 -6.50
N PHE A 503 0.66 -4.26 -5.24
CA PHE A 503 1.20 -5.06 -4.14
C PHE A 503 0.37 -6.33 -3.87
N GLY A 504 -0.97 -6.24 -3.95
CA GLY A 504 -1.85 -7.40 -3.79
C GLY A 504 -1.69 -8.44 -4.91
N SER A 505 -1.32 -7.99 -6.12
CA SER A 505 -1.06 -8.87 -7.27
C SER A 505 0.31 -9.57 -7.16
N ASP A 506 1.33 -8.85 -6.70
CA ASP A 506 2.68 -9.35 -6.45
C ASP A 506 3.28 -8.70 -5.17
N PRO A 507 3.25 -9.40 -4.02
CA PRO A 507 3.80 -8.89 -2.75
C PRO A 507 5.31 -8.65 -2.78
N ASP A 508 6.04 -9.34 -3.68
CA ASP A 508 7.49 -9.15 -3.85
C ASP A 508 7.81 -7.95 -4.77
N PHE A 509 6.78 -7.22 -5.24
CA PHE A 509 6.95 -6.01 -6.02
C PHE A 509 7.34 -4.80 -5.16
N ALA A 510 8.64 -4.73 -4.89
CA ALA A 510 9.30 -3.66 -4.13
C ALA A 510 8.82 -2.24 -4.46
N ALA A 511 8.65 -1.91 -5.74
CA ALA A 511 8.28 -0.56 -6.18
C ALA A 511 6.91 -0.10 -5.63
N ALA A 512 5.91 -0.98 -5.66
CA ALA A 512 4.58 -0.67 -5.11
C ALA A 512 4.62 -0.50 -3.58
N SER A 513 5.35 -1.38 -2.88
CA SER A 513 5.54 -1.27 -1.43
C SER A 513 6.26 0.04 -1.05
N ASP A 514 7.32 0.40 -1.77
CA ASP A 514 8.05 1.64 -1.51
C ASP A 514 7.15 2.86 -1.71
N ARG A 515 6.33 2.89 -2.76
CA ARG A 515 5.39 3.99 -3.01
C ARG A 515 4.30 4.11 -1.95
N LEU A 516 3.74 2.99 -1.48
CA LEU A 516 2.80 3.00 -0.36
C LEU A 516 3.46 3.55 0.91
N ALA A 517 4.69 3.13 1.20
CA ALA A 517 5.44 3.63 2.34
C ALA A 517 5.70 5.14 2.24
N ASP A 518 6.11 5.62 1.06
CA ASP A 518 6.40 7.04 0.79
C ASP A 518 5.14 7.91 1.00
N LEU A 519 4.00 7.52 0.41
CA LEU A 519 2.75 8.27 0.50
C LEU A 519 2.20 8.28 1.92
N HIS A 520 2.16 7.12 2.58
CA HIS A 520 1.68 7.06 3.97
C HIS A 520 2.63 7.77 4.94
N LEU A 521 3.94 7.85 4.65
CA LEU A 521 4.86 8.64 5.47
C LEU A 521 4.53 10.13 5.35
N GLY A 522 4.28 10.63 4.14
CA GLY A 522 3.83 12.01 3.93
C GLY A 522 2.53 12.31 4.70
N LEU A 523 1.52 11.45 4.56
CA LEU A 523 0.25 11.60 5.26
C LEU A 523 0.38 11.50 6.78
N PHE A 524 1.27 10.63 7.26
CA PHE A 524 1.60 10.50 8.67
C PHE A 524 2.21 11.80 9.22
N LEU A 525 3.20 12.38 8.53
CA LEU A 525 3.84 13.63 8.95
C LEU A 525 2.87 14.81 8.89
N ASP A 526 2.03 14.89 7.85
CA ASP A 526 1.00 15.92 7.72
C ASP A 526 -0.07 15.82 8.81
N ALA A 527 -0.48 14.60 9.18
CA ALA A 527 -1.40 14.36 10.30
C ALA A 527 -0.75 14.71 11.65
N GLU A 528 0.52 14.37 11.82
CA GLU A 528 1.30 14.69 13.01
C GLU A 528 1.43 16.21 13.22
N ALA A 529 1.69 16.96 12.15
CA ALA A 529 1.77 18.43 12.18
C ALA A 529 0.44 19.09 12.56
N ARG A 530 -0.69 18.53 12.09
CA ARG A 530 -2.06 18.99 12.38
C ARG A 530 -2.62 18.46 13.71
N GLN A 531 -1.84 17.66 14.45
CA GLN A 531 -2.27 16.98 15.67
C GLN A 531 -3.52 16.08 15.46
N ASP A 532 -3.72 15.53 14.26
CA ASP A 532 -4.78 14.57 13.97
C ASP A 532 -4.34 13.16 14.38
N ARG A 533 -4.68 12.79 15.62
CA ARG A 533 -4.26 11.52 16.21
C ARG A 533 -4.81 10.29 15.47
N ARG A 534 -5.98 10.40 14.83
CA ARG A 534 -6.59 9.25 14.13
C ARG A 534 -5.84 8.97 12.83
N ALA A 535 -5.60 10.01 12.04
CA ALA A 535 -4.85 9.91 10.81
C ALA A 535 -3.37 9.54 11.08
N GLU A 536 -2.77 10.06 12.15
CA GLU A 536 -1.41 9.68 12.58
C GLU A 536 -1.30 8.18 12.82
N ILE A 537 -2.18 7.59 13.64
CA ILE A 537 -2.13 6.15 13.96
C ILE A 537 -2.34 5.29 12.71
N PHE A 538 -3.34 5.64 11.89
CA PHE A 538 -3.65 4.88 10.68
C PHE A 538 -2.47 4.86 9.71
N ASN A 539 -1.91 6.04 9.40
CA ASN A 539 -0.82 6.14 8.43
C ASN A 539 0.47 5.53 8.97
N LEU A 540 0.77 5.68 10.27
CA LEU A 540 1.93 5.04 10.89
C LEU A 540 1.92 3.51 10.71
N GLN A 541 0.77 2.88 10.93
CA GLN A 541 0.62 1.42 10.73
C GLN A 541 0.85 1.02 9.27
N GLN A 542 0.43 1.85 8.31
CA GLN A 542 0.69 1.58 6.89
C GLN A 542 2.18 1.75 6.57
N VAL A 543 2.86 2.78 7.10
CA VAL A 543 4.31 2.94 6.90
C VAL A 543 5.06 1.72 7.47
N GLU A 544 4.77 1.31 8.70
CA GLU A 544 5.38 0.11 9.32
C GLU A 544 5.18 -1.16 8.51
N ARG A 545 4.04 -1.28 7.82
CA ARG A 545 3.75 -2.41 6.94
C ARG A 545 4.62 -2.43 5.68
N PHE A 546 4.88 -1.28 5.08
CA PHE A 546 5.43 -1.20 3.71
C PHE A 546 6.89 -0.71 3.62
N HIS A 547 7.44 -0.05 4.65
CA HIS A 547 8.73 0.66 4.55
C HIS A 547 9.98 -0.22 4.47
N ARG A 548 9.90 -1.51 4.85
CA ARG A 548 11.01 -2.48 4.79
C ARG A 548 12.31 -1.96 5.44
N GLY A 549 12.20 -1.15 6.49
CA GLY A 549 13.35 -0.56 7.21
C GLY A 549 13.86 0.79 6.67
N ARG A 550 13.43 1.25 5.48
CA ARG A 550 13.87 2.53 4.87
C ARG A 550 13.65 3.75 5.77
N TYR A 551 12.56 3.70 6.53
CA TYR A 551 12.12 4.80 7.42
C TYR A 551 12.36 4.53 8.90
N ARG A 552 13.24 3.60 9.27
CA ARG A 552 13.44 3.22 10.67
C ARG A 552 13.78 4.43 11.56
N ASP A 553 14.70 5.28 11.11
CA ASP A 553 15.18 6.43 11.89
C ASP A 553 14.09 7.47 12.11
N ILE A 554 13.37 7.86 11.05
CA ILE A 554 12.25 8.83 11.18
C ILE A 554 11.10 8.25 12.01
N LEU A 555 10.86 6.94 11.94
CA LEU A 555 9.80 6.26 12.70
C LEU A 555 10.12 6.11 14.19
N THR A 556 11.40 5.97 14.57
CA THR A 556 11.79 6.05 16.00
C THR A 556 11.24 7.34 16.61
N GLY A 557 11.24 8.41 15.81
CA GLY A 557 10.73 9.71 16.19
C GLY A 557 11.59 10.36 17.24
N HIS A 558 12.91 10.13 17.21
CA HIS A 558 13.84 10.78 18.10
C HIS A 558 14.39 12.07 17.49
N GLY A 559 14.79 13.01 18.33
CA GLY A 559 15.48 14.24 17.97
C GLY A 559 16.57 14.56 18.98
N ARG A 560 17.64 15.17 18.50
CA ARG A 560 18.83 15.48 19.29
C ARG A 560 18.67 16.83 19.99
N VAL A 561 18.94 16.87 21.28
CA VAL A 561 18.91 18.09 22.10
C VAL A 561 20.27 18.30 22.73
N ARG A 562 20.89 19.44 22.40
CA ARG A 562 22.15 19.90 22.99
C ARG A 562 21.93 21.16 23.81
N ILE A 563 22.28 21.11 25.10
CA ILE A 563 22.19 22.26 26.01
C ILE A 563 23.59 22.54 26.56
N ALA A 564 24.11 23.73 26.26
CA ALA A 564 25.42 24.19 26.71
C ALA A 564 25.29 25.60 27.33
N PRO A 565 25.02 25.70 28.64
CA PRO A 565 24.89 26.98 29.33
C PRO A 565 26.13 27.86 29.15
N GLN A 566 25.94 29.17 29.04
CA GLN A 566 27.05 30.10 28.83
C GLN A 566 27.94 30.25 30.07
N GLN A 567 27.40 29.99 31.26
CA GLN A 567 28.13 30.11 32.52
C GLN A 567 28.49 28.73 33.09
N ALA A 568 29.74 28.57 33.52
CA ALA A 568 30.30 27.28 33.94
C ALA A 568 29.72 26.75 35.28
N ASP A 569 29.16 27.61 36.12
CA ASP A 569 28.53 27.28 37.40
C ASP A 569 27.09 26.76 37.27
N VAL A 570 26.54 26.76 36.06
CA VAL A 570 25.17 26.32 35.78
C VAL A 570 25.08 24.82 35.73
N GLN A 571 24.07 24.27 36.41
CA GLN A 571 23.74 22.86 36.41
C GLN A 571 22.33 22.64 35.87
N ILE A 572 22.15 21.58 35.11
CA ILE A 572 20.85 21.06 34.72
C ILE A 572 20.36 20.20 35.90
N CYS A 573 19.42 20.72 36.68
CA CYS A 573 19.00 20.07 37.92
C CYS A 573 17.86 19.08 37.71
N ARG A 574 17.01 19.32 36.71
CA ARG A 574 15.87 18.46 36.41
C ARG A 574 15.49 18.57 34.94
N ALA A 575 15.08 17.46 34.34
CA ALA A 575 14.40 17.50 33.05
C ALA A 575 13.25 16.51 33.03
N VAL A 576 12.13 16.92 32.46
CA VAL A 576 10.90 16.13 32.42
C VAL A 576 10.22 16.25 31.07
N ARG A 577 9.62 15.16 30.61
CA ARG A 577 8.67 15.20 29.49
C ARG A 577 7.34 15.75 29.97
N LEU A 578 6.79 16.73 29.27
CA LEU A 578 5.47 17.30 29.53
C LEU A 578 4.41 16.44 28.83
N VAL A 579 3.41 16.00 29.58
CA VAL A 579 2.31 15.17 29.06
C VAL A 579 0.96 15.76 29.45
N GLU A 580 -0.02 15.64 28.56
CA GLU A 580 -1.37 16.14 28.84
C GLU A 580 -2.22 15.07 29.52
N ARG A 581 -2.74 15.39 30.70
CA ARG A 581 -3.64 14.56 31.50
C ARG A 581 -4.70 15.45 32.15
N HIS A 582 -5.94 14.97 32.21
CA HIS A 582 -7.05 15.73 32.81
C HIS A 582 -7.19 17.17 32.24
N LYS A 583 -6.94 17.34 30.92
CA LYS A 583 -6.93 18.63 30.20
C LYS A 583 -5.80 19.60 30.59
N LYS A 584 -4.80 19.16 31.37
CA LYS A 584 -3.68 19.98 31.85
C LYS A 584 -2.35 19.29 31.54
N ILE A 585 -1.29 20.07 31.53
CA ILE A 585 0.07 19.57 31.44
C ILE A 585 0.52 19.13 32.83
N GLU A 586 0.95 17.88 32.91
CA GLU A 586 1.56 17.25 34.08
C GLU A 586 2.99 16.83 33.73
N THR A 587 3.85 16.68 34.74
CA THR A 587 5.20 16.13 34.56
C THR A 587 5.12 14.63 34.35
N GLY A 588 5.60 14.15 33.21
CA GLY A 588 5.69 12.74 32.85
C GLY A 588 7.04 12.14 33.25
N GLU A 589 7.63 11.38 32.32
CA GLU A 589 8.93 10.72 32.49
C GLU A 589 10.05 11.74 32.77
N GLU A 590 10.90 11.46 33.77
CA GLU A 590 12.09 12.25 34.04
C GLU A 590 13.23 11.83 33.13
N VAL A 591 13.95 12.80 32.57
CA VAL A 591 15.16 12.56 31.78
C VAL A 591 16.36 12.59 32.74
N PRO A 592 17.26 11.59 32.70
CA PRO A 592 18.38 11.50 33.64
C PRO A 592 19.46 12.53 33.32
N VAL A 593 19.31 13.74 33.86
CA VAL A 593 20.21 14.89 33.57
C VAL A 593 20.76 15.59 34.82
N ALA A 594 20.39 15.14 36.02
CA ALA A 594 20.66 15.87 37.26
C ALA A 594 22.17 16.07 37.51
N GLY A 595 22.58 17.34 37.65
CA GLY A 595 23.96 17.74 37.96
C GLY A 595 24.87 17.87 36.75
N LEU A 596 24.36 17.70 35.53
CA LEU A 596 25.14 17.89 34.31
C LEU A 596 25.36 19.39 34.01
N HIS A 597 26.55 19.74 33.55
CA HIS A 597 26.90 21.11 33.11
C HIS A 597 26.69 21.31 31.59
N GLU A 598 26.74 20.23 30.81
CA GLU A 598 26.41 20.19 29.39
C GLU A 598 25.57 18.93 29.12
N LEU A 599 24.69 19.01 28.13
CA LEU A 599 23.82 17.90 27.71
C LEU A 599 23.92 17.72 26.20
N ASP A 600 24.00 16.47 25.76
CA ASP A 600 23.82 16.08 24.36
C ASP A 600 23.11 14.72 24.36
N LEU A 601 21.79 14.74 24.18
CA LEU A 601 20.95 13.55 24.25
C LEU A 601 20.08 13.41 23.01
N ASP A 602 19.80 12.16 22.67
CA ASP A 602 18.77 11.82 21.70
C ASP A 602 17.47 11.47 22.46
N LEU A 603 16.42 12.27 22.23
CA LEU A 603 15.16 12.18 22.98
C LEU A 603 14.01 11.84 22.05
N ALA A 604 13.07 11.02 22.53
CA ALA A 604 11.83 10.76 21.80
C ALA A 604 11.06 12.07 21.56
N LYS A 605 10.37 12.18 20.43
CA LYS A 605 9.55 13.34 20.05
C LYS A 605 8.60 13.71 21.18
N GLY A 606 8.52 14.99 21.49
CA GLY A 606 7.62 15.49 22.51
C GLY A 606 8.03 16.84 23.06
N SER A 607 7.28 17.25 24.07
CA SER A 607 7.54 18.49 24.78
C SER A 607 8.34 18.21 26.06
N TYR A 608 9.42 18.95 26.29
CA TYR A 608 10.32 18.74 27.42
C TYR A 608 10.59 20.05 28.14
N LEU A 609 10.70 19.98 29.47
CA LEU A 609 11.08 21.10 30.32
C LEU A 609 12.38 20.76 31.05
N PHE A 610 13.43 21.53 30.79
CA PHE A 610 14.70 21.49 31.49
C PHE A 610 14.75 22.63 32.51
N ILE A 611 15.17 22.31 33.72
CA ILE A 611 15.31 23.25 34.83
C ILE A 611 16.80 23.41 35.11
N LEU A 612 17.30 24.62 34.91
CA LEU A 612 18.69 24.98 35.12
C LEU A 612 18.79 25.88 36.36
N HIS A 613 19.83 25.65 37.15
CA HIS A 613 20.08 26.38 38.37
C HIS A 613 21.57 26.72 38.51
N ALA A 614 21.84 27.87 39.10
CA ALA A 614 23.14 28.31 39.56
C ALA A 614 22.97 29.15 40.83
N PRO A 615 23.89 29.07 41.81
CA PRO A 615 23.78 29.84 43.05
C PRO A 615 23.63 31.35 42.81
N GLY A 616 22.65 31.97 43.48
CA GLY A 616 22.40 33.42 43.37
C GLY A 616 21.70 33.88 42.07
N ARG A 617 21.38 32.95 41.16
CA ARG A 617 20.71 33.24 39.89
C ARG A 617 19.27 32.71 39.89
N ARG A 618 18.40 33.35 39.10
CA ARG A 618 17.03 32.89 38.87
C ARG A 618 17.06 31.56 38.12
N GLU A 619 16.30 30.59 38.62
CA GLU A 619 16.08 29.30 37.96
C GLU A 619 15.51 29.51 36.54
N VAL A 620 16.13 28.84 35.56
CA VAL A 620 15.70 28.90 34.15
C VAL A 620 14.88 27.68 33.80
N ARG A 621 13.69 27.93 33.24
CA ARG A 621 12.75 26.94 32.72
C ARG A 621 12.86 26.89 31.20
N LEU A 622 13.68 25.99 30.67
CA LEU A 622 13.91 25.85 29.24
C LEU A 622 12.92 24.83 28.65
N HIS A 623 11.92 25.33 27.93
CA HIS A 623 10.90 24.51 27.28
C HIS A 623 11.29 24.22 25.84
N VAL A 624 11.39 22.95 25.47
CA VAL A 624 11.90 22.48 24.18
C VAL A 624 10.86 21.55 23.55
N LEU A 625 10.52 21.81 22.29
CA LEU A 625 9.78 20.88 21.45
C LEU A 625 10.79 20.04 20.66
N VAL A 626 10.78 18.73 20.86
CA VAL A 626 11.61 17.77 20.12
C VAL A 626 10.77 17.18 19.00
N GLY A 627 11.17 17.42 17.75
CA GLY A 627 10.58 16.83 16.55
C GLY A 627 11.29 15.54 16.13
N ARG A 628 10.79 14.91 15.06
CA ARG A 628 11.43 13.72 14.47
C ARG A 628 12.66 14.14 13.66
N SER A 629 13.81 13.54 13.96
CA SER A 629 15.10 13.83 13.32
C SER A 629 15.50 15.31 13.34
N THR A 630 15.00 16.06 14.33
CA THR A 630 15.36 17.48 14.54
C THR A 630 16.58 17.59 15.45
N GLU A 631 17.34 18.68 15.31
CA GLU A 631 18.41 19.05 16.24
C GLU A 631 18.11 20.41 16.88
N ALA A 632 18.08 20.45 18.22
CA ALA A 632 17.90 21.67 18.99
C ALA A 632 19.17 21.97 19.79
N ILE A 633 19.85 23.07 19.44
CA ILE A 633 21.09 23.52 20.11
C ILE A 633 20.77 24.80 20.88
N LEU A 634 20.92 24.75 22.21
CA LEU A 634 20.52 25.81 23.13
C LEU A 634 21.69 26.21 24.03
N THR A 635 21.94 27.51 24.14
CA THR A 635 23.02 28.09 24.96
C THR A 635 22.47 29.06 26.02
N PRO A 636 21.73 28.55 27.02
CA PRO A 636 21.00 29.39 27.96
C PRO A 636 21.93 30.22 28.84
N TYR A 637 21.47 31.41 29.22
CA TYR A 637 22.11 32.30 30.18
C TYR A 637 21.23 32.48 31.42
N LEU A 638 21.77 32.29 32.62
CA LEU A 638 21.07 32.52 33.89
C LEU A 638 21.34 33.93 34.43
N TYR A 639 20.31 34.70 34.73
CA TYR A 639 20.42 36.06 35.30
C TYR A 639 20.34 36.05 36.83
N LEU A 640 20.90 37.05 37.49
CA LEU A 640 20.76 37.21 38.94
C LEU A 640 19.30 37.47 39.31
N GLU A 641 18.89 37.04 40.50
CA GLU A 641 17.53 37.23 41.01
C GLU A 641 17.10 38.72 41.00
N GLU A 642 18.03 39.61 41.33
CA GLU A 642 17.86 41.07 41.32
C GLU A 642 17.77 41.68 39.92
N GLU A 643 18.40 41.06 38.92
CA GLU A 643 18.33 41.51 37.52
C GLU A 643 16.94 41.20 36.93
N VAL A 644 16.38 40.04 37.25
CA VAL A 644 15.03 39.65 36.81
C VAL A 644 13.97 40.43 37.60
N GLY A 645 14.06 40.40 38.94
CA GLY A 645 13.07 40.95 39.85
C GLY A 645 11.96 39.96 40.22
N ALA A 646 11.44 40.07 41.45
CA ALA A 646 10.46 39.13 42.01
C ALA A 646 9.12 39.10 41.22
N GLU A 647 8.74 40.23 40.62
CA GLU A 647 7.49 40.40 39.87
C GLU A 647 7.57 39.85 38.44
N PHE A 648 8.77 39.56 37.94
CA PHE A 648 9.00 39.11 36.57
C PHE A 648 9.33 37.62 36.52
N VAL A 649 8.99 37.01 35.39
CA VAL A 649 9.43 35.68 35.00
C VAL A 649 10.41 35.79 33.84
N HIS A 650 11.39 34.90 33.82
CA HIS A 650 12.37 34.82 32.74
C HIS A 650 11.88 33.84 31.68
N VAL A 651 11.76 34.33 30.45
CA VAL A 651 11.49 33.51 29.27
C VAL A 651 12.81 33.37 28.49
N PRO A 652 13.40 32.17 28.45
CA PRO A 652 14.72 31.98 27.85
C PRO A 652 14.70 32.12 26.33
N ALA A 653 15.83 32.54 25.76
CA ALA A 653 16.04 32.52 24.32
C ALA A 653 15.84 31.11 23.73
N GLY A 654 15.36 31.04 22.51
CA GLY A 654 15.21 29.77 21.79
C GLY A 654 13.97 29.69 20.90
N PRO A 655 13.84 28.57 20.17
CA PRO A 655 12.75 28.34 19.25
C PRO A 655 11.42 28.19 20.00
N PHE A 656 10.34 28.63 19.36
CA PHE A 656 8.98 28.37 19.78
C PHE A 656 8.07 28.31 18.56
N VAL A 657 6.98 27.55 18.67
CA VAL A 657 5.94 27.52 17.65
C VAL A 657 5.01 28.71 17.85
N ARG A 658 4.89 29.59 16.85
CA ARG A 658 3.90 30.69 16.76
C ARG A 658 2.65 30.20 16.02
N GLY A 659 1.46 30.65 16.46
CA GLY A 659 0.19 30.35 15.79
C GLY A 659 -0.18 28.86 15.75
N GLY A 660 -0.94 28.48 14.73
CA GLY A 660 -1.35 27.08 14.49
C GLY A 660 -2.52 26.58 15.34
N ASP A 661 -3.41 27.47 15.77
CA ASP A 661 -4.66 27.12 16.46
C ASP A 661 -5.87 27.56 15.60
N ASP A 662 -6.42 26.62 14.83
CA ASP A 662 -7.51 26.87 13.88
C ASP A 662 -8.83 27.31 14.56
N GLN A 663 -8.95 27.12 15.87
CA GLN A 663 -10.12 27.55 16.65
C GLN A 663 -9.91 28.93 17.30
N ALA A 664 -8.69 29.46 17.28
CA ALA A 664 -8.39 30.82 17.72
C ALA A 664 -8.66 31.82 16.61
N LEU A 665 -9.46 32.84 16.90
CA LEU A 665 -9.81 33.87 15.93
C LEU A 665 -8.55 34.66 15.51
N ASN A 666 -8.36 34.84 14.21
CA ASN A 666 -7.22 35.55 13.60
C ASN A 666 -5.83 35.02 14.01
N SER A 667 -5.73 33.74 14.40
CA SER A 667 -4.42 33.10 14.66
C SER A 667 -3.50 33.22 13.46
N HIS A 668 -2.21 33.39 13.70
CA HIS A 668 -1.22 33.22 12.64
C HIS A 668 -1.19 31.76 12.16
N PRO A 669 -0.78 31.52 10.89
CA PRO A 669 -0.34 30.20 10.46
C PRO A 669 0.75 29.67 11.40
N ARG A 670 0.83 28.34 11.52
CA ARG A 670 1.86 27.69 12.33
C ARG A 670 3.24 28.00 11.74
N SER A 671 4.12 28.62 12.53
CA SER A 671 5.52 28.87 12.13
C SER A 671 6.48 28.67 13.30
N GLU A 672 7.74 28.35 12.99
CA GLU A 672 8.80 28.22 14.00
C GLU A 672 9.59 29.54 14.06
N MET A 673 9.71 30.10 15.26
CA MET A 673 10.29 31.42 15.51
C MET A 673 11.35 31.31 16.59
N ILE A 674 12.43 32.08 16.50
CA ILE A 674 13.45 32.16 17.56
C ILE A 674 13.36 33.54 18.20
N LEU A 675 13.15 33.58 19.52
CA LEU A 675 13.16 34.82 20.30
C LEU A 675 14.40 34.91 21.20
N PRO A 676 14.92 36.12 21.45
CA PRO A 676 15.94 36.34 22.47
C PRO A 676 15.36 36.20 23.89
N ASP A 677 16.21 36.32 24.90
CA ASP A 677 15.79 36.38 26.30
C ASP A 677 14.97 37.64 26.57
N PHE A 678 13.93 37.51 27.38
CA PHE A 678 13.18 38.63 27.93
C PHE A 678 12.58 38.30 29.28
N PHE A 679 12.29 39.35 30.05
CA PHE A 679 11.55 39.23 31.31
C PHE A 679 10.16 39.82 31.12
N ILE A 680 9.14 39.11 31.57
CA ILE A 680 7.75 39.54 31.48
C ILE A 680 7.10 39.48 32.86
N ALA A 681 6.26 40.46 33.17
CA ALA A 681 5.59 40.52 34.45
C ALA A 681 4.70 39.28 34.63
N ARG A 682 4.75 38.70 35.83
CA ARG A 682 3.95 37.52 36.20
C ARG A 682 2.45 37.80 36.03
N PHE A 683 2.02 38.99 36.40
CA PHE A 683 0.64 39.45 36.35
C PHE A 683 0.49 40.71 35.49
N PRO A 684 -0.72 40.98 34.97
CA PRO A 684 -1.05 42.30 34.41
C PRO A 684 -0.99 43.38 35.50
N VAL A 685 -0.81 44.64 35.06
CA VAL A 685 -0.79 45.80 35.97
C VAL A 685 -2.13 45.91 36.69
N THR A 686 -2.08 46.06 38.01
CA THR A 686 -3.26 46.12 38.87
C THR A 686 -3.79 47.54 39.02
N CYS A 687 -5.05 47.64 39.44
CA CYS A 687 -5.66 48.91 39.81
C CYS A 687 -4.83 49.66 40.87
N ALA A 688 -4.30 48.95 41.89
CA ALA A 688 -3.50 49.52 42.96
C ALA A 688 -2.19 50.16 42.44
N GLU A 689 -1.48 49.47 41.56
CA GLU A 689 -0.25 49.98 40.93
C GLU A 689 -0.53 51.19 40.05
N TYR A 690 -1.64 51.16 39.29
CA TYR A 690 -1.99 52.24 38.37
C TYR A 690 -2.44 53.52 39.11
N VAL A 691 -3.11 53.41 40.26
CA VAL A 691 -3.45 54.58 41.10
C VAL A 691 -2.19 55.31 41.58
N ILE A 692 -1.10 54.58 41.91
CA ILE A 692 0.18 55.19 42.29
C ILE A 692 0.75 56.03 41.14
N PHE A 693 0.69 55.50 39.91
CA PHE A 693 1.09 56.21 38.71
C PHE A 693 0.29 57.50 38.49
N LEU A 694 -1.04 57.42 38.54
CA LEU A 694 -1.91 58.59 38.35
C LEU A 694 -1.65 59.69 39.37
N ASN A 695 -1.43 59.31 40.64
CA ASN A 695 -1.15 60.29 41.69
C ASN A 695 0.25 60.92 41.56
N ASP A 696 1.25 60.18 41.08
CA ASP A 696 2.57 60.75 40.77
C ASP A 696 2.51 61.71 39.58
N LEU A 697 1.73 61.37 38.54
CA LEU A 697 1.45 62.29 37.44
C LEU A 697 0.70 63.53 37.91
N LEU A 698 -0.31 63.38 38.77
CA LEU A 698 -1.13 64.49 39.27
C LEU A 698 -0.30 65.55 40.00
N GLN A 699 0.75 65.13 40.71
CA GLN A 699 1.70 66.05 41.37
C GLN A 699 2.53 66.88 40.37
N LYS A 700 2.72 66.36 39.16
CA LYS A 700 3.55 66.98 38.11
C LYS A 700 2.70 67.79 37.13
N ASP A 701 1.59 67.22 36.67
CA ASP A 701 0.67 67.80 35.70
C ASP A 701 -0.73 67.18 35.86
N ALA A 702 -1.68 68.01 36.29
CA ALA A 702 -3.06 67.60 36.51
C ALA A 702 -3.84 67.30 35.22
N HIS A 703 -3.47 67.93 34.10
CA HIS A 703 -4.09 67.69 32.80
C HIS A 703 -3.62 66.33 32.25
N LEU A 704 -2.31 66.07 32.33
CA LEU A 704 -1.73 64.79 31.92
C LEU A 704 -2.29 63.62 32.75
N ALA A 705 -2.45 63.80 34.06
CA ALA A 705 -3.09 62.78 34.91
C ALA A 705 -4.54 62.49 34.52
N LEU A 706 -5.30 63.51 34.09
CA LEU A 706 -6.68 63.33 33.62
C LEU A 706 -6.72 62.56 32.28
N GLN A 707 -5.81 62.87 31.35
CA GLN A 707 -5.72 62.18 30.06
C GLN A 707 -5.49 60.67 30.21
N HIS A 708 -4.70 60.26 31.20
CA HIS A 708 -4.38 58.85 31.46
C HIS A 708 -5.29 58.15 32.48
N THR A 709 -6.36 58.82 32.93
CA THR A 709 -7.32 58.21 33.85
C THR A 709 -8.11 57.09 33.13
N PRO A 710 -8.31 55.92 33.77
CA PRO A 710 -9.12 54.83 33.25
C PRO A 710 -10.50 55.28 32.81
N ARG A 711 -10.96 54.84 31.64
CA ARG A 711 -12.15 55.39 30.99
C ARG A 711 -12.88 54.38 30.12
N THR A 712 -14.16 54.64 29.87
CA THR A 712 -15.04 53.80 29.05
C THR A 712 -15.13 54.26 27.59
N LYS A 713 -14.68 55.48 27.28
CA LYS A 713 -14.61 56.05 25.93
C LYS A 713 -13.32 56.89 25.80
N PRO A 714 -12.78 57.09 24.58
CA PRO A 714 -11.53 57.82 24.38
C PRO A 714 -11.50 59.20 25.04
N ASP A 715 -12.59 59.95 24.93
CA ASP A 715 -12.70 61.34 25.39
C ASP A 715 -13.55 61.51 26.67
N GLY A 716 -13.84 60.44 27.42
CA GLY A 716 -14.61 60.57 28.67
C GLY A 716 -15.16 59.27 29.26
N GLY A 717 -16.08 59.41 30.22
CA GLY A 717 -16.59 58.28 31.00
C GLY A 717 -15.51 57.71 31.92
N TYR A 718 -14.82 58.60 32.64
CA TYR A 718 -13.79 58.27 33.61
C TYR A 718 -14.34 57.35 34.69
N LEU A 719 -13.62 56.27 34.95
CA LEU A 719 -14.01 55.26 35.92
C LEU A 719 -13.65 55.68 37.35
N TRP A 720 -12.63 56.53 37.52
CA TRP A 720 -12.08 56.88 38.82
C TRP A 720 -12.15 58.38 39.06
N GLU A 721 -12.51 58.74 40.28
CA GLU A 721 -12.67 60.12 40.72
C GLU A 721 -11.58 60.52 41.73
N LYS A 722 -11.45 61.83 41.95
CA LYS A 722 -10.54 62.40 42.96
C LYS A 722 -11.28 62.61 44.28
N VAL A 723 -10.75 62.10 45.37
CA VAL A 723 -11.24 62.38 46.74
C VAL A 723 -10.11 63.08 47.50
N GLY A 724 -10.41 64.26 48.06
CA GLY A 724 -9.39 65.06 48.75
C GLY A 724 -8.24 65.51 47.84
N GLY A 725 -8.47 65.64 46.54
CA GLY A 725 -7.46 66.07 45.57
C GLY A 725 -6.51 64.97 45.08
N GLN A 726 -6.73 63.70 45.45
CA GLN A 726 -5.97 62.55 44.95
C GLN A 726 -6.91 61.53 44.31
N TYR A 727 -6.42 60.78 43.32
CA TYR A 727 -7.13 59.62 42.79
C TYR A 727 -7.17 58.52 43.85
N VAL A 728 -8.37 58.02 44.13
CA VAL A 728 -8.60 56.86 44.99
C VAL A 728 -9.39 55.82 44.20
N LEU A 729 -9.09 54.54 44.46
CA LEU A 729 -9.87 53.48 43.83
C LEU A 729 -11.31 53.51 44.37
N PRO A 730 -12.33 53.52 43.50
CA PRO A 730 -13.71 53.51 43.95
C PRO A 730 -14.01 52.19 44.68
N ARG A 731 -14.89 52.22 45.68
CA ARG A 731 -15.30 50.99 46.39
C ARG A 731 -16.12 50.06 45.50
N CYS A 732 -16.94 50.63 44.63
CA CYS A 732 -17.76 49.91 43.66
C CYS A 732 -17.66 50.55 42.27
N ASP A 733 -17.90 49.75 41.22
CA ASP A 733 -18.06 50.22 39.85
C ASP A 733 -19.42 50.92 39.64
N ALA A 734 -19.67 51.38 38.42
CA ALA A 734 -20.92 52.08 38.06
C ALA A 734 -22.18 51.20 38.22
N ASP A 735 -22.02 49.88 38.25
CA ASP A 735 -23.10 48.90 38.44
C ASP A 735 -23.25 48.47 39.92
N GLY A 736 -22.46 49.04 40.83
CA GLY A 736 -22.48 48.73 42.26
C GLY A 736 -21.64 47.51 42.68
N ASN A 737 -20.85 46.91 41.77
CA ASN A 737 -20.00 45.76 42.08
C ASN A 737 -18.69 46.19 42.73
N PRO A 738 -18.15 45.45 43.71
CA PRO A 738 -16.92 45.85 44.40
C PRO A 738 -15.71 45.87 43.44
N VAL A 739 -14.91 46.94 43.50
CA VAL A 739 -13.64 47.02 42.75
C VAL A 739 -12.51 46.60 43.66
N HIS A 740 -11.77 45.56 43.25
CA HIS A 740 -10.65 45.05 44.03
C HIS A 740 -9.33 45.74 43.64
N PRO A 741 -8.49 46.20 44.59
CA PRO A 741 -7.21 46.84 44.26
C PRO A 741 -6.24 45.98 43.47
N GLN A 742 -6.26 44.66 43.71
CA GLN A 742 -5.45 43.68 42.99
C GLN A 742 -6.11 43.16 41.70
N ALA A 743 -7.29 43.65 41.31
CA ALA A 743 -7.83 43.33 39.99
C ALA A 743 -6.98 44.02 38.90
N PRO A 744 -6.90 43.46 37.68
CA PRO A 744 -6.23 44.13 36.57
C PRO A 744 -6.82 45.51 36.31
N VAL A 745 -5.98 46.46 35.93
CA VAL A 745 -6.45 47.76 35.47
C VAL A 745 -7.22 47.62 34.16
N MET A 746 -8.29 48.40 34.03
CA MET A 746 -9.28 48.30 32.95
C MET A 746 -9.49 49.66 32.30
N GLY A 747 -9.97 49.70 31.04
CA GLY A 747 -10.26 50.96 30.37
C GLY A 747 -9.01 51.74 29.99
N ILE A 748 -7.96 51.01 29.61
CA ILE A 748 -6.63 51.53 29.29
C ILE A 748 -6.41 51.50 27.77
N SER A 749 -5.95 52.62 27.21
CA SER A 749 -5.51 52.71 25.82
C SER A 749 -4.05 52.29 25.67
N PHE A 750 -3.59 52.05 24.44
CA PHE A 750 -2.18 51.75 24.20
C PHE A 750 -1.26 52.87 24.73
N HIS A 751 -1.63 54.13 24.49
CA HIS A 751 -0.83 55.28 24.94
C HIS A 751 -0.77 55.42 26.47
N ASP A 752 -1.82 55.01 27.17
CA ASP A 752 -1.83 54.97 28.63
C ASP A 752 -0.85 53.91 29.16
N ALA A 753 -0.87 52.72 28.56
CA ALA A 753 0.02 51.62 28.89
C ALA A 753 1.49 51.97 28.60
N GLU A 754 1.77 52.60 27.45
CA GLU A 754 3.09 53.10 27.07
C GLU A 754 3.59 54.19 28.03
N THR A 755 2.71 55.14 28.40
CA THR A 755 3.06 56.21 29.33
C THR A 755 3.37 55.65 30.73
N TYR A 756 2.60 54.67 31.20
CA TYR A 756 2.89 53.97 32.45
C TYR A 756 4.25 53.27 32.40
N ALA A 757 4.56 52.54 31.32
CA ALA A 757 5.85 51.87 31.16
C ALA A 757 7.02 52.88 31.19
N ASN A 758 6.88 54.01 30.48
CA ASN A 758 7.87 55.09 30.47
C ASN A 758 8.02 55.77 31.83
N TRP A 759 6.91 55.96 32.56
CA TRP A 759 6.93 56.49 33.91
C TRP A 759 7.69 55.58 34.87
N ARG A 760 7.35 54.29 34.89
CA ARG A 760 8.00 53.31 35.76
C ARG A 760 9.49 53.20 35.41
N SER A 761 9.82 53.26 34.12
CA SER A 761 11.20 53.25 33.64
C SER A 761 12.04 54.39 34.21
N ARG A 762 11.51 55.62 34.18
CA ARG A 762 12.18 56.79 34.74
C ARG A 762 12.29 56.73 36.26
N LYS A 763 11.24 56.22 36.93
CA LYS A 763 11.18 56.15 38.40
C LYS A 763 12.17 55.15 38.97
N GLU A 764 12.33 54.01 38.31
CA GLU A 764 13.17 52.90 38.79
C GLU A 764 14.54 52.82 38.07
N LEU A 765 14.80 53.69 37.09
CA LEU A 765 16.01 53.69 36.26
C LEU A 765 16.25 52.34 35.55
N LEU A 766 15.16 51.69 35.15
CA LEU A 766 15.13 50.43 34.39
C LEU A 766 14.36 50.65 33.08
N ARG A 767 14.53 49.77 32.10
CA ARG A 767 13.80 49.86 30.82
C ARG A 767 12.60 48.93 30.81
N TYR A 768 11.43 49.46 31.13
CA TYR A 768 10.13 48.80 30.97
C TYR A 768 9.49 49.16 29.63
N ARG A 769 8.79 48.21 29.04
CA ARG A 769 8.06 48.35 27.78
C ARG A 769 6.86 47.40 27.74
N LEU A 770 6.04 47.51 26.71
CA LEU A 770 5.04 46.49 26.41
C LEU A 770 5.72 45.28 25.72
N PRO A 771 5.15 44.06 25.86
CA PRO A 771 5.63 42.89 25.12
C PRO A 771 5.36 43.06 23.62
N SER A 772 6.19 42.45 22.77
CA SER A 772 5.76 42.14 21.40
C SER A 772 4.70 41.04 21.41
N GLU A 773 3.93 40.89 20.33
CA GLU A 773 2.90 39.84 20.26
C GLU A 773 3.48 38.41 20.32
N ASP A 774 4.72 38.24 19.87
CA ASP A 774 5.45 36.98 19.86
C ASP A 774 6.02 36.64 21.24
N GLU A 775 6.61 37.65 21.91
CA GLU A 775 7.06 37.52 23.31
C GLU A 775 5.89 37.14 24.21
N TRP A 776 4.75 37.81 24.03
CA TRP A 776 3.54 37.51 24.79
C TRP A 776 3.07 36.07 24.57
N GLU A 777 3.01 35.63 23.30
CA GLU A 777 2.53 34.30 22.96
C GLU A 777 3.44 33.20 23.49
N LYS A 778 4.76 33.33 23.28
CA LYS A 778 5.75 32.38 23.84
C LYS A 778 5.63 32.34 25.36
N ALA A 779 5.58 33.50 26.02
CA ALA A 779 5.46 33.56 27.48
C ALA A 779 4.18 32.90 28.00
N ALA A 780 3.06 33.07 27.29
CA ALA A 780 1.75 32.55 27.68
C ALA A 780 1.66 31.03 27.55
N ARG A 781 2.15 30.44 26.45
CA ARG A 781 1.90 29.01 26.15
C ARG A 781 3.14 28.14 25.98
N GLY A 782 4.34 28.71 26.00
CA GLY A 782 5.58 27.95 25.87
C GLY A 782 6.05 27.77 24.42
N ALA A 783 6.91 26.78 24.21
CA ALA A 783 7.58 26.47 22.95
C ALA A 783 6.82 25.48 22.04
N ASP A 784 5.89 24.70 22.58
CA ASP A 784 5.40 23.47 21.94
C ASP A 784 4.13 23.62 21.10
N GLY A 785 3.59 24.83 20.98
CA GLY A 785 2.42 25.04 20.15
C GLY A 785 1.07 24.78 20.86
N ARG A 786 1.02 24.55 22.18
CA ARG A 786 -0.25 24.32 22.89
C ARG A 786 -1.22 25.52 22.87
N PHE A 787 -2.51 25.26 23.05
CA PHE A 787 -3.57 26.27 22.89
C PHE A 787 -3.77 27.20 24.09
N PHE A 788 -3.57 26.70 25.30
CA PHE A 788 -3.72 27.45 26.57
C PHE A 788 -2.45 27.28 27.42
N PRO A 789 -2.19 28.18 28.39
CA PRO A 789 -1.03 28.09 29.28
C PRO A 789 -0.88 26.73 29.95
N TRP A 790 -2.00 26.11 30.33
CA TRP A 790 -2.07 24.82 30.99
C TRP A 790 -2.11 23.60 30.06
N GLY A 791 -2.27 23.73 28.73
CA GLY A 791 -2.44 22.58 27.82
C GLY A 791 -3.42 22.84 26.67
N ASN A 792 -3.93 21.78 26.04
CA ASN A 792 -4.86 21.90 24.90
C ASN A 792 -6.33 21.73 25.31
N GLY A 793 -6.59 20.97 26.37
CA GLY A 793 -7.93 20.78 26.90
C GLY A 793 -8.47 22.05 27.59
N PHE A 794 -9.74 22.34 27.37
CA PHE A 794 -10.41 23.50 27.95
C PHE A 794 -11.35 23.11 29.09
N ASP A 795 -11.32 23.89 30.16
CA ASP A 795 -12.33 23.91 31.22
C ASP A 795 -12.54 25.35 31.70
N PRO A 796 -13.79 25.83 31.80
CA PRO A 796 -14.06 27.21 32.21
C PRO A 796 -13.57 27.52 33.63
N THR A 797 -13.32 26.50 34.48
CA THR A 797 -12.80 26.69 35.83
C THR A 797 -11.30 27.01 35.89
N PHE A 798 -10.57 26.93 34.77
CA PHE A 798 -9.11 27.05 34.76
C PHE A 798 -8.58 28.47 34.60
N CYS A 799 -9.36 29.38 34.00
CA CYS A 799 -9.04 30.79 33.88
C CYS A 799 -10.26 31.64 34.23
N LYS A 800 -10.07 32.96 34.36
CA LYS A 800 -11.17 33.88 34.61
C LYS A 800 -11.88 34.27 33.30
N MET A 801 -13.10 33.76 33.10
CA MET A 801 -14.00 34.01 31.97
C MET A 801 -15.49 33.95 32.37
N ALA A 802 -16.40 34.18 31.42
CA ALA A 802 -17.86 34.32 31.67
C ALA A 802 -18.51 33.17 32.45
N LEU A 803 -18.06 31.93 32.25
CA LEU A 803 -18.62 30.71 32.83
C LEU A 803 -17.77 30.14 33.97
N SER A 804 -16.72 30.85 34.40
CA SER A 804 -15.82 30.35 35.47
C SER A 804 -16.49 30.29 36.83
N ARG A 805 -17.51 31.13 37.05
CA ARG A 805 -18.29 31.24 38.30
C ARG A 805 -19.77 31.41 37.96
N PRO A 806 -20.70 30.98 38.83
CA PRO A 806 -22.10 31.30 38.68
C PRO A 806 -22.35 32.81 38.86
N GLY A 807 -23.37 33.34 38.18
CA GLY A 807 -23.77 34.75 38.26
C GLY A 807 -23.13 35.63 37.17
N ARG A 808 -23.21 36.96 37.35
CA ARG A 808 -22.64 37.92 36.41
C ARG A 808 -21.10 37.91 36.52
N PRO A 809 -20.35 37.78 35.41
CA PRO A 809 -18.90 37.77 35.46
C PRO A 809 -18.33 39.13 35.86
N GLN A 810 -17.51 39.14 36.90
CA GLN A 810 -16.80 40.31 37.42
C GLN A 810 -15.29 40.10 37.38
N PRO A 811 -14.47 41.15 37.21
CA PRO A 811 -13.02 41.07 37.38
C PRO A 811 -12.66 40.51 38.75
N GLU A 812 -11.60 39.69 38.81
CA GLU A 812 -11.09 39.10 40.05
C GLU A 812 -9.63 39.56 40.27
N PRO A 813 -9.11 39.47 41.51
CA PRO A 813 -7.69 39.71 41.77
C PRO A 813 -6.80 38.87 40.86
N VAL A 814 -5.67 39.43 40.44
CA VAL A 814 -4.64 38.67 39.72
C VAL A 814 -4.20 37.44 40.54
N GLY A 815 -3.96 36.32 39.87
CA GLY A 815 -3.59 35.04 40.48
C GLY A 815 -4.75 34.25 41.10
N SER A 816 -6.00 34.67 40.92
CA SER A 816 -7.18 33.92 41.43
C SER A 816 -7.36 32.54 40.75
N PHE A 817 -6.72 32.33 39.60
CA PHE A 817 -6.79 31.11 38.81
C PHE A 817 -5.39 30.49 38.63
N PRO A 818 -4.89 29.73 39.62
CA PRO A 818 -3.52 29.20 39.58
C PRO A 818 -3.27 28.21 38.43
N VAL A 819 -4.33 27.66 37.82
CA VAL A 819 -4.22 26.81 36.63
C VAL A 819 -3.84 27.62 35.38
N ASP A 820 -4.24 28.90 35.31
CA ASP A 820 -3.82 29.85 34.27
C ASP A 820 -2.38 30.31 34.52
N THR A 821 -1.45 29.36 34.52
CA THR A 821 -0.01 29.54 34.70
C THR A 821 0.72 28.84 33.57
N SER A 822 1.58 29.56 32.85
CA SER A 822 2.43 29.01 31.79
C SER A 822 3.60 28.20 32.34
N VAL A 823 4.28 27.46 31.46
CA VAL A 823 5.51 26.72 31.81
C VAL A 823 6.62 27.61 32.37
N TYR A 824 6.62 28.91 32.05
CA TYR A 824 7.58 29.89 32.54
C TYR A 824 7.12 30.58 33.84
N GLY A 825 5.86 30.37 34.24
CA GLY A 825 5.26 30.99 35.43
C GLY A 825 4.49 32.28 35.18
N MET A 826 4.26 32.66 33.92
CA MET A 826 3.36 33.78 33.56
C MET A 826 1.92 33.40 33.92
N GLN A 827 1.18 34.28 34.58
CA GLN A 827 -0.19 34.01 35.01
C GLN A 827 -1.22 34.92 34.34
N ASP A 828 -2.48 34.49 34.38
CA ASP A 828 -3.66 35.20 33.89
C ASP A 828 -3.55 35.61 32.41
N ALA A 829 -3.08 34.70 31.55
CA ALA A 829 -2.90 34.99 30.12
C ALA A 829 -4.15 34.63 29.30
N SER A 830 -4.87 33.58 29.69
CA SER A 830 -6.05 33.08 28.97
C SER A 830 -7.36 33.71 29.46
N GLY A 831 -7.36 34.33 30.62
CA GLY A 831 -8.50 35.05 31.19
C GLY A 831 -8.12 36.38 31.80
N ALA A 832 -8.95 36.88 32.71
CA ALA A 832 -8.76 38.13 33.43
C ALA A 832 -8.86 39.39 32.54
N ILE A 833 -7.83 39.77 31.79
CA ILE A 833 -7.80 41.01 31.02
C ILE A 833 -7.07 40.82 29.70
N ARG A 834 -7.50 41.53 28.66
CA ARG A 834 -6.74 41.57 27.39
C ARG A 834 -5.63 42.59 27.49
N GLU A 835 -4.56 42.35 26.77
CA GLU A 835 -3.31 43.08 26.98
C GLU A 835 -2.78 43.68 25.69
N TRP A 836 -2.45 44.97 25.77
CA TRP A 836 -1.75 45.68 24.70
C TRP A 836 -0.34 45.12 24.49
N CYS A 837 -0.01 44.88 23.22
CA CYS A 837 1.33 44.56 22.74
C CYS A 837 1.85 45.70 21.86
N ASP A 838 3.18 45.86 21.81
CA ASP A 838 3.85 46.90 21.01
C ASP A 838 3.84 46.62 19.49
N SER A 839 3.48 45.39 19.11
CA SER A 839 3.35 44.97 17.71
C SER A 839 2.21 45.67 16.99
N PHE A 840 2.43 45.98 15.72
CA PHE A 840 1.37 46.40 14.81
C PHE A 840 0.56 45.20 14.32
N TYR A 841 -0.75 45.39 14.17
CA TYR A 841 -1.64 44.33 13.68
C TYR A 841 -1.79 44.33 12.15
N ASP A 842 -1.65 45.49 11.52
CA ASP A 842 -1.79 45.71 10.08
C ASP A 842 -0.51 46.31 9.47
N ASP A 843 -0.35 46.14 8.15
CA ASP A 843 0.82 46.62 7.38
C ASP A 843 0.87 48.14 7.24
N HIS A 844 -0.26 48.83 7.48
CA HIS A 844 -0.35 50.29 7.44
C HIS A 844 0.09 50.93 8.77
N HIS A 845 0.41 50.11 9.77
CA HIS A 845 0.85 50.53 11.09
C HIS A 845 -0.20 51.41 11.83
N GLU A 846 -1.49 51.23 11.54
CA GLU A 846 -2.57 52.02 12.15
C GLU A 846 -3.04 51.43 13.47
N THR A 847 -3.11 50.10 13.57
CA THR A 847 -3.62 49.41 14.76
C THR A 847 -2.53 48.63 15.52
N ARG A 848 -2.70 48.53 16.84
CA ARG A 848 -1.85 47.75 17.75
C ARG A 848 -2.52 46.43 18.13
N VAL A 849 -1.70 45.42 18.38
CA VAL A 849 -2.16 44.08 18.75
C VAL A 849 -2.64 44.05 20.19
N LEU A 850 -3.77 43.38 20.41
CA LEU A 850 -4.28 43.02 21.73
C LEU A 850 -4.35 41.49 21.87
N ARG A 851 -3.74 40.96 22.91
CA ARG A 851 -3.65 39.53 23.23
C ARG A 851 -4.46 39.14 24.46
N GLY A 852 -4.64 37.84 24.67
CA GLY A 852 -5.27 37.27 25.86
C GLY A 852 -6.80 37.35 25.87
N GLY A 853 -7.38 36.66 26.86
CA GLY A 853 -8.81 36.62 27.10
C GLY A 853 -9.29 37.68 28.10
N ALA A 854 -10.59 37.78 28.32
CA ALA A 854 -11.18 38.69 29.31
C ALA A 854 -12.16 37.95 30.22
N TRP A 855 -12.42 38.51 31.40
CA TRP A 855 -13.26 37.90 32.44
C TRP A 855 -14.70 37.57 32.03
N TYR A 856 -15.21 38.12 30.92
CA TYR A 856 -16.55 37.84 30.38
C TYR A 856 -16.52 37.19 28.98
N PHE A 857 -15.37 36.75 28.51
CA PHE A 857 -15.26 36.11 27.22
C PHE A 857 -15.76 34.66 27.23
N ASN A 858 -16.08 34.15 26.05
CA ASN A 858 -16.34 32.74 25.83
C ASN A 858 -15.00 31.99 25.60
N PRO A 859 -15.02 30.64 25.62
CA PRO A 859 -13.80 29.83 25.52
C PRO A 859 -12.93 30.10 24.28
N ARG A 860 -13.50 30.50 23.14
CA ARG A 860 -12.73 30.72 21.89
C ARG A 860 -11.76 31.88 22.01
N TYR A 861 -12.13 32.92 22.76
CA TYR A 861 -11.28 34.09 22.97
C TYR A 861 -10.28 33.94 24.12
N CYS A 862 -10.30 32.80 24.83
CA CYS A 862 -9.34 32.49 25.89
C CYS A 862 -8.09 31.76 25.36
N ARG A 863 -8.04 31.44 24.06
CA ARG A 863 -6.91 30.75 23.42
C ARG A 863 -5.72 31.70 23.30
N ALA A 864 -4.51 31.22 23.59
CA ALA A 864 -3.31 32.06 23.60
C ALA A 864 -2.92 32.60 22.21
N ALA A 865 -3.32 31.90 21.14
CA ALA A 865 -3.10 32.33 19.77
C ALA A 865 -4.11 33.40 19.29
N PHE A 866 -5.17 33.69 20.05
CA PHE A 866 -6.13 34.74 19.71
C PHE A 866 -5.43 36.11 19.64
N ARG A 867 -5.75 36.87 18.60
CA ARG A 867 -5.26 38.25 18.42
C ARG A 867 -6.30 39.13 17.74
N HIS A 868 -6.23 40.42 18.02
CA HIS A 868 -7.05 41.43 17.36
C HIS A 868 -6.33 42.78 17.33
N GLY A 869 -6.51 43.55 16.26
CA GLY A 869 -6.02 44.92 16.14
C GLY A 869 -7.04 45.95 16.59
N TYR A 870 -6.60 46.97 17.31
CA TYR A 870 -7.39 48.17 17.63
C TYR A 870 -6.55 49.44 17.48
N LEU A 871 -7.20 50.56 17.18
CA LEU A 871 -6.52 51.86 17.17
C LEU A 871 -5.93 52.16 18.56
N PRO A 872 -4.72 52.75 18.64
CA PRO A 872 -4.02 52.97 19.91
C PRO A 872 -4.77 53.77 20.97
N ASN A 873 -5.69 54.65 20.56
CA ASN A 873 -6.48 55.51 21.45
C ASN A 873 -7.78 54.88 21.94
N ILE A 874 -8.18 53.72 21.39
CA ILE A 874 -9.40 53.02 21.79
C ILE A 874 -9.22 52.44 23.19
N VAL A 875 -10.31 52.48 23.96
CA VAL A 875 -10.42 51.95 25.31
C VAL A 875 -11.67 51.08 25.40
N PHE A 876 -11.55 49.97 26.12
CA PHE A 876 -12.68 49.18 26.59
C PHE A 876 -12.38 48.68 27.99
N THR A 877 -13.41 48.34 28.75
CA THR A 877 -13.25 47.84 30.12
C THR A 877 -12.42 46.55 30.15
N ASN A 878 -12.38 45.75 29.09
CA ASN A 878 -11.51 44.58 28.99
C ASN A 878 -10.09 44.84 28.50
N PHE A 879 -9.66 46.10 28.37
CA PHE A 879 -8.32 46.45 27.91
C PHE A 879 -7.45 46.87 29.10
N GLY A 880 -6.34 46.14 29.25
CA GLY A 880 -5.27 46.39 30.20
C GLY A 880 -3.93 46.11 29.53
N PHE A 881 -2.91 45.81 30.33
CA PHE A 881 -1.56 45.56 29.83
C PHE A 881 -0.69 44.91 30.92
N ARG A 882 0.43 44.34 30.48
CA ARG A 882 1.53 43.91 31.34
C ARG A 882 2.85 44.46 30.84
N LEU A 883 3.86 44.45 31.70
CA LEU A 883 5.18 44.96 31.36
C LEU A 883 6.14 43.84 30.96
N CYS A 884 7.00 44.17 30.00
CA CYS A 884 8.25 43.49 29.73
C CYS A 884 9.43 44.35 30.22
N LYS A 885 10.50 43.68 30.61
CA LYS A 885 11.80 44.25 30.92
C LYS A 885 12.83 43.53 30.06
N SER A 886 13.62 44.29 29.31
CA SER A 886 14.74 43.70 28.56
C SER A 886 15.82 43.24 29.54
N PRO A 887 16.47 42.09 29.30
CA PRO A 887 17.62 41.69 30.10
C PRO A 887 18.72 42.77 30.00
N PRO A 888 19.55 42.92 31.04
CA PRO A 888 20.72 43.78 30.92
C PRO A 888 21.55 43.32 29.72
N THR A 889 22.00 44.26 28.88
CA THR A 889 22.90 43.95 27.77
C THR A 889 24.11 43.22 28.36
N THR A 890 24.27 41.95 27.98
CA THR A 890 25.41 41.12 28.33
C THR A 890 26.70 41.87 28.00
N ARG A 891 27.56 42.06 28.99
CA ARG A 891 28.90 42.63 28.82
C ARG A 891 29.81 41.71 28.03
#